data_AF-G7GNE9-F1
#
_entry.id   AF-G7GNE9-F1
#
_cell.length_a   1.000
_cell.length_b   1.000
_cell.length_c   1.000
_cell.angle_alpha   90.00
_cell.angle_beta   90.00
_cell.angle_gamma   90.00
#
_symmetry.space_group_name_H-M   'P 1'
#
loop_
_entity.id
_entity.type
_entity.pdbx_description
1 polymer ?
#
loop_
_entity_poly.entity_id
_entity_poly.type
_entity_poly.pdbx_seq_one_letter_code
_entity_poly.pdbx_strand_id
1 'polypeptide(L)'
;MFAFDERVDTALSGDLWIDLLPWLNEYESSKAAQLEKLVTDVLDWWISDSPRATRSDTELDALVDNLGRLIVRNHRRVPFGDLAPHLKRSTPLGALHLPARAETVVRRLANRDFVDALLDADAETLLELKGTSTDTVQQIAAGVVGAAILVEPDVGVSDDADGDDSAVTQLVDDLRVLSRWRMLRGAPDRPLIEAHVEDNSPEDVHEAVSRIGALNANDFRGVARENPVDEIDNLVEQLDEREEIVLRRHLMADPPVSIGQLSSLLHVSKSRAGTIVAELKDQLTAACVFGTAAGGLIAGIRAEIDPAAPLDALLDRFPVLAEQVPSLDVPLWLALDRIDDYFEVIDGWAVAPDLATSKAATIDTLREFESVNGVIPLDRVASALNFDAAHTESWMARCAIPLAAGHALLMAATLGDHAVGAIEAVGHAVSVEDLIDVIGFAGARMKLVRALRNDGRVSEDDRGLWNLTSADGSGSAPSEADRQMRPVKRLYRVDDAWCFRITVTPDHLRGSGLILPIAVANAFGCRQGTIREFASPLGTQVLRWTGKSPTFGTVRRFLADLDCQVGDDVFLTVSDTTGFDVRAVVKPPTDEPIRVAAALIGYPWPDAIPGPELLGVLATAAGLAPDAKPRRILRVFQAIDEPVADVLEAAWVRTARG
;
A
#
# COMPACT_ATOMS: atom_id res chain seq x y z
N MET A 1 17.70 12.78 19.36
CA MET A 1 17.14 12.06 20.53
C MET A 1 17.74 12.67 21.79
N PHE A 2 16.95 12.86 22.85
CA PHE A 2 17.35 13.65 24.02
C PHE A 2 18.07 12.83 25.08
N ALA A 3 17.85 11.49 25.07
CA ALA A 3 18.40 10.54 26.04
C ALA A 3 18.12 11.01 27.47
N PHE A 4 16.85 11.24 27.77
CA PHE A 4 16.43 11.81 29.05
C PHE A 4 16.90 10.95 30.24
N ASP A 5 17.04 9.64 30.03
CA ASP A 5 17.50 8.69 31.03
C ASP A 5 18.98 8.80 31.40
N GLU A 6 19.77 9.52 30.60
CA GLU A 6 21.18 9.82 30.91
C GLU A 6 21.34 11.20 31.56
N ARG A 7 20.28 12.03 31.58
CA ARG A 7 20.34 13.38 32.14
C ARG A 7 20.14 13.38 33.65
N VAL A 8 20.74 14.38 34.31
CA VAL A 8 20.54 14.64 35.75
C VAL A 8 19.11 15.18 35.96
N ASP A 9 18.42 14.75 37.02
CA ASP A 9 17.01 15.12 37.29
C ASP A 9 16.74 16.63 37.30
N THR A 10 17.73 17.44 37.69
CA THR A 10 17.61 18.90 37.70
C THR A 10 17.51 19.52 36.31
N ALA A 11 17.82 18.77 35.25
CA ALA A 11 17.69 19.23 33.86
C ALA A 11 16.22 19.23 33.38
N LEU A 12 15.37 18.36 33.93
CA LEU A 12 13.94 18.31 33.62
C LEU A 12 13.17 19.31 34.47
N SER A 13 12.13 19.91 33.88
CA SER A 13 11.25 20.86 34.59
C SER A 13 10.52 20.18 35.76
N GLY A 14 10.36 20.94 36.84
CA GLY A 14 9.54 20.55 37.99
C GLY A 14 8.10 21.06 37.91
N ASP A 15 7.76 21.83 36.88
CA ASP A 15 6.40 22.30 36.63
C ASP A 15 5.54 21.17 36.03
N LEU A 16 4.23 21.27 36.18
CA LEU A 16 3.30 20.24 35.68
C LEU A 16 3.31 20.22 34.14
N TRP A 17 3.06 19.05 33.57
CA TRP A 17 2.95 18.90 32.11
C TRP A 17 1.94 19.87 31.49
N ILE A 18 0.78 20.05 32.13
CA ILE A 18 -0.27 20.97 31.66
C ILE A 18 0.14 22.45 31.71
N ASP A 19 1.05 22.81 32.63
CA ASP A 19 1.56 24.18 32.71
C ASP A 19 2.56 24.42 31.56
N LEU A 20 3.40 23.43 31.27
CA LEU A 20 4.39 23.50 30.19
C LEU A 20 3.77 23.40 28.79
N LEU A 21 2.72 22.59 28.66
CA LEU A 21 2.03 22.24 27.41
C LEU A 21 0.50 22.37 27.58
N PRO A 22 -0.05 23.60 27.51
CA PRO A 22 -1.45 23.87 27.88
C PRO A 22 -2.50 23.12 27.05
N TRP A 23 -2.15 22.70 25.83
CA TRP A 23 -3.04 21.93 24.96
C TRP A 23 -3.42 20.55 25.54
N LEU A 24 -2.63 20.01 26.48
CA LEU A 24 -2.96 18.78 27.19
C LEU A 24 -4.26 18.89 28.01
N ASN A 25 -4.67 20.11 28.37
CA ASN A 25 -5.93 20.37 29.06
C ASN A 25 -7.17 19.99 28.23
N GLU A 26 -7.04 19.84 26.90
CA GLU A 26 -8.16 19.40 26.05
C GLU A 26 -8.47 17.90 26.17
N TYR A 27 -7.60 17.12 26.82
CA TYR A 27 -7.72 15.67 26.96
C TYR A 27 -8.38 15.27 28.27
N GLU A 28 -9.52 15.89 28.58
CA GLU A 28 -10.38 15.48 29.70
C GLU A 28 -11.44 14.46 29.26
N SER A 29 -12.03 13.74 30.22
CA SER A 29 -13.17 12.85 30.01
C SER A 29 -12.90 11.75 28.96
N SER A 30 -13.67 11.69 27.86
CA SER A 30 -13.53 10.62 26.85
C SER A 30 -12.24 10.69 26.04
N LYS A 31 -11.55 11.84 26.02
CA LYS A 31 -10.26 12.00 25.33
C LYS A 31 -9.06 11.58 26.21
N ALA A 32 -9.22 11.58 27.54
CA ALA A 32 -8.19 11.21 28.51
C ALA A 32 -7.59 9.83 28.24
N ALA A 33 -8.42 8.87 27.79
CA ALA A 33 -8.01 7.51 27.45
C ALA A 33 -6.89 7.43 26.38
N GLN A 34 -6.64 8.49 25.60
CA GLN A 34 -5.50 8.54 24.68
C GLN A 34 -4.18 8.80 25.42
N LEU A 35 -4.17 9.68 26.44
CA LEU A 35 -3.00 10.01 27.24
C LEU A 35 -2.73 8.97 28.34
N GLU A 36 -3.77 8.41 28.96
CA GLU A 36 -3.64 7.34 29.96
C GLU A 36 -2.94 6.10 29.40
N LYS A 37 -3.10 5.80 28.11
CA LYS A 37 -2.40 4.68 27.45
C LYS A 37 -0.90 4.88 27.36
N LEU A 38 -0.41 6.13 27.42
CA LEU A 38 1.01 6.44 27.29
C LEU A 38 1.77 6.21 28.60
N VAL A 39 1.07 6.24 29.75
CA VAL A 39 1.62 5.97 31.08
C VAL A 39 0.64 5.07 31.82
N THR A 40 0.84 3.76 31.69
CA THR A 40 -0.20 2.74 31.98
C THR A 40 -0.62 2.64 33.45
N ASP A 41 0.20 3.16 34.39
CA ASP A 41 -0.01 3.03 35.83
C ASP A 41 -0.36 4.34 36.56
N VAL A 42 -0.38 5.48 35.83
CA VAL A 42 -0.64 6.80 36.42
C VAL A 42 -1.77 7.48 35.66
N LEU A 43 -2.95 7.55 36.28
CA LEU A 43 -4.09 8.29 35.74
C LEU A 43 -3.86 9.79 35.87
N ASP A 44 -4.35 10.56 34.89
CA ASP A 44 -4.27 12.02 34.85
C ASP A 44 -2.84 12.59 35.03
N TRP A 45 -1.81 11.81 34.67
CA TRP A 45 -0.39 12.16 34.86
C TRP A 45 -0.01 13.54 34.31
N TRP A 46 -0.64 13.98 33.22
CA TRP A 46 -0.34 15.30 32.62
C TRP A 46 -0.85 16.47 33.46
N ILE A 47 -1.77 16.22 34.39
CA ILE A 47 -2.34 17.19 35.32
C ILE A 47 -1.65 17.10 36.67
N SER A 48 -1.33 15.89 37.14
CA SER A 48 -0.79 15.67 38.49
C SER A 48 0.73 15.69 38.58
N ASP A 49 1.44 15.38 37.49
CA ASP A 49 2.88 15.17 37.51
C ASP A 49 3.65 16.18 36.64
N SER A 50 4.94 16.30 36.97
CA SER A 50 5.94 17.01 36.18
C SER A 50 6.72 16.02 35.32
N PRO A 51 7.36 16.45 34.22
CA PRO A 51 8.26 15.60 33.44
C PRO A 51 9.32 14.90 34.30
N ARG A 52 9.83 15.60 35.34
CA ARG A 52 10.79 15.02 36.29
C ARG A 52 10.21 13.85 37.10
N ALA A 53 8.94 13.91 37.48
CA ALA A 53 8.29 12.82 38.21
C ALA A 53 7.98 11.64 37.29
N THR A 54 7.40 11.92 36.12
CA THR A 54 6.94 10.92 35.13
C THR A 54 8.07 10.02 34.62
N ARG A 55 9.33 10.47 34.65
CA ARG A 55 10.51 9.66 34.27
C ARG A 55 10.61 8.33 35.01
N SER A 56 10.11 8.25 36.24
CA SER A 56 10.18 7.01 37.02
C SER A 56 9.17 5.95 36.55
N ASP A 57 8.15 6.37 35.80
CA ASP A 57 7.00 5.54 35.42
C ASP A 57 7.02 5.13 33.94
N THR A 58 7.79 5.84 33.11
CA THR A 58 7.90 5.55 31.66
C THR A 58 9.18 6.12 31.06
N GLU A 59 9.58 5.58 29.91
CA GLU A 59 10.70 6.09 29.09
C GLU A 59 10.29 7.44 28.46
N LEU A 60 10.90 8.54 28.93
CA LEU A 60 10.49 9.88 28.51
C LEU A 60 10.67 10.16 27.02
N ASP A 61 11.73 9.63 26.39
CA ASP A 61 11.93 9.80 24.94
C ASP A 61 10.75 9.20 24.16
N ALA A 62 10.25 8.02 24.56
CA ALA A 62 9.08 7.40 23.93
C ALA A 62 7.78 8.19 24.21
N LEU A 63 7.63 8.75 25.42
CA LEU A 63 6.49 9.60 25.74
C LEU A 63 6.46 10.88 24.88
N VAL A 64 7.61 11.57 24.76
CA VAL A 64 7.77 12.78 23.95
C VAL A 64 7.47 12.51 22.47
N ASP A 65 7.97 11.39 21.93
CA ASP A 65 7.66 10.97 20.56
C ASP A 65 6.14 10.76 20.36
N ASN A 66 5.47 10.12 21.33
CA ASN A 66 4.01 9.93 21.27
C ASN A 66 3.23 11.24 21.37
N LEU A 67 3.68 12.20 22.19
CA LEU A 67 3.08 13.54 22.26
C LEU A 67 3.27 14.30 20.93
N GLY A 68 4.44 14.21 20.30
CA GLY A 68 4.68 14.75 18.96
C GLY A 68 3.71 14.18 17.91
N ARG A 69 3.42 12.87 17.98
CA ARG A 69 2.39 12.23 17.13
C ARG A 69 0.99 12.79 17.39
N LEU A 70 0.62 13.01 18.66
CA LEU A 70 -0.68 13.59 19.02
C LEU A 70 -0.84 15.03 18.52
N ILE A 71 0.21 15.86 18.62
CA ILE A 71 0.22 17.22 18.07
C ILE A 71 -0.10 17.20 16.57
N VAL A 72 0.64 16.39 15.81
CA VAL A 72 0.45 16.30 14.35
C VAL A 72 -0.89 15.63 14.00
N ARG A 73 -1.52 14.87 14.89
CA ARG A 73 -2.84 14.28 14.62
C ARG A 73 -3.98 15.26 14.93
N ASN A 74 -3.94 15.89 16.10
CA ASN A 74 -5.10 16.58 16.68
C ASN A 74 -4.96 18.11 16.68
N HIS A 75 -3.75 18.66 16.56
CA HIS A 75 -3.46 20.08 16.71
C HIS A 75 -2.72 20.67 15.49
N ARG A 76 -3.02 20.17 14.28
CA ARG A 76 -2.28 20.50 13.04
C ARG A 76 -2.19 21.98 12.68
N ARG A 77 -3.19 22.75 13.09
CA ARG A 77 -3.38 24.18 12.78
C ARG A 77 -3.02 25.10 13.94
N VAL A 78 -2.44 24.54 14.99
CA VAL A 78 -2.03 25.30 16.17
C VAL A 78 -0.54 25.60 16.03
N PRO A 79 -0.11 26.87 16.10
CA PRO A 79 1.29 27.22 16.06
C PRO A 79 2.09 26.52 17.17
N PHE A 80 3.33 26.10 16.87
CA PHE A 80 4.18 25.44 17.86
C PHE A 80 4.45 26.31 19.10
N GLY A 81 4.50 27.63 18.94
CA GLY A 81 4.62 28.57 20.05
C GLY A 81 3.41 28.59 20.99
N ASP A 82 2.22 28.29 20.48
CA ASP A 82 1.01 28.18 21.31
C ASP A 82 0.93 26.81 22.00
N LEU A 83 1.50 25.77 21.37
CA LEU A 83 1.61 24.44 21.96
C LEU A 83 2.68 24.35 23.07
N ALA A 84 3.78 25.10 22.92
CA ALA A 84 4.90 25.14 23.87
C ALA A 84 5.28 26.59 24.23
N PRO A 85 4.42 27.33 24.96
CA PRO A 85 4.59 28.76 25.20
C PRO A 85 5.81 29.12 26.05
N HIS A 86 6.35 28.16 26.79
CA HIS A 86 7.54 28.35 27.64
C HIS A 86 8.86 28.24 26.85
N LEU A 87 8.84 27.71 25.63
CA LEU A 87 10.02 27.61 24.80
C LEU A 87 10.40 28.99 24.27
N LYS A 88 11.63 29.44 24.58
CA LYS A 88 12.09 30.78 24.20
C LYS A 88 12.31 30.82 22.69
N ARG A 89 11.84 31.89 22.02
CA ARG A 89 12.12 32.16 20.60
C ARG A 89 13.62 32.24 20.27
N SER A 90 14.46 32.55 21.28
CA SER A 90 15.92 32.59 21.18
C SER A 90 16.61 31.25 21.44
N THR A 91 15.86 30.16 21.62
CA THR A 91 16.45 28.82 21.80
C THR A 91 17.12 28.38 20.49
N PRO A 92 18.39 27.95 20.53
CA PRO A 92 19.10 27.44 19.34
C PRO A 92 18.38 26.24 18.75
N LEU A 93 18.42 26.10 17.43
CA LEU A 93 17.79 24.97 16.74
C LEU A 93 18.39 23.62 17.20
N GLY A 94 19.69 23.57 17.47
CA GLY A 94 20.37 22.38 17.99
C GLY A 94 19.83 21.87 19.33
N ALA A 95 19.18 22.75 20.14
CA ALA A 95 18.56 22.37 21.40
C ALA A 95 17.36 21.42 21.24
N LEU A 96 16.80 21.33 20.04
CA LEU A 96 15.66 20.45 19.75
C LEU A 96 16.12 19.01 19.45
N HIS A 97 17.43 18.77 19.34
CA HIS A 97 18.03 17.46 19.05
C HIS A 97 17.35 16.73 17.87
N LEU A 98 16.99 17.50 16.84
CA LEU A 98 16.30 17.03 15.65
C LEU A 98 17.21 16.10 14.83
N PRO A 99 16.67 15.03 14.24
CA PRO A 99 17.35 14.32 13.17
C PRO A 99 17.66 15.26 11.98
N ALA A 100 18.73 14.98 11.23
CA ALA A 100 19.19 15.83 10.12
C ALA A 100 18.08 16.18 9.11
N ARG A 101 17.18 15.23 8.83
CA ARG A 101 16.02 15.44 7.96
C ARG A 101 15.02 16.47 8.51
N ALA A 102 14.68 16.38 9.79
CA ALA A 102 13.78 17.31 10.47
C ALA A 102 14.40 18.70 10.56
N GLU A 103 15.68 18.77 10.90
CA GLU A 103 16.43 20.02 10.95
C GLU A 103 16.49 20.70 9.57
N THR A 104 16.75 19.95 8.50
CA THR A 104 16.75 20.46 7.12
C THR A 104 15.40 21.09 6.74
N VAL A 105 14.28 20.48 7.15
CA VAL A 105 12.94 21.04 6.92
C VAL A 105 12.74 22.35 7.68
N VAL A 106 13.13 22.41 8.96
CA VAL A 106 13.03 23.65 9.75
C VAL A 106 13.92 24.75 9.16
N ARG A 107 15.13 24.44 8.71
CA ARG A 107 16.03 25.41 8.05
C ARG A 107 15.49 25.91 6.70
N ARG A 108 14.62 25.14 6.02
CA ARG A 108 13.91 25.61 4.80
C ARG A 108 12.78 26.59 5.11
N LEU A 109 12.14 26.46 6.27
CA LEU A 109 11.07 27.36 6.70
C LEU A 109 11.61 28.79 6.85
N ALA A 110 12.81 28.94 7.44
CA ALA A 110 13.53 30.21 7.49
C ALA A 110 15.04 30.01 7.73
N ASN A 111 15.84 30.95 7.24
CA ASN A 111 17.30 30.95 7.39
C ASN A 111 17.72 31.48 8.79
N ARG A 112 17.49 30.72 9.86
CA ARG A 112 17.75 31.12 11.25
C ARG A 112 18.29 29.94 12.08
N ASP A 113 19.27 30.22 12.94
CA ASP A 113 19.84 29.27 13.91
C ASP A 113 18.98 29.08 15.18
N PHE A 114 17.78 29.65 15.19
CA PHE A 114 16.88 29.71 16.34
C PHE A 114 15.46 29.30 15.95
N VAL A 115 14.69 28.85 16.93
CA VAL A 115 13.33 28.31 16.73
C VAL A 115 12.25 29.35 16.46
N ASP A 116 12.55 30.66 16.45
CA ASP A 116 11.57 31.74 16.28
C ASP A 116 10.57 31.51 15.13
N ALA A 117 11.06 31.24 13.92
CA ALA A 117 10.20 30.98 12.77
C ALA A 117 9.41 29.67 12.89
N LEU A 118 9.99 28.65 13.54
CA LEU A 118 9.31 27.39 13.81
C LEU A 118 8.14 27.58 14.77
N LEU A 119 8.29 28.43 15.79
CA LEU A 119 7.22 28.70 16.76
C LEU A 119 6.03 29.44 16.15
N ASP A 120 6.22 30.20 15.07
CA ASP A 120 5.14 30.84 14.31
C ASP A 120 4.46 29.89 13.30
N ALA A 121 5.06 28.74 13.01
CA ALA A 121 4.52 27.74 12.11
C ALA A 121 3.66 26.69 12.84
N ASP A 122 2.80 26.02 12.06
CA ASP A 122 2.03 24.86 12.48
C ASP A 122 2.38 23.63 11.62
N ALA A 123 1.79 22.48 11.94
CA ALA A 123 2.09 21.24 11.24
C ALA A 123 1.64 21.27 9.76
N GLU A 124 0.53 21.95 9.45
CA GLU A 124 0.00 22.08 8.08
C GLU A 124 0.98 22.88 7.20
N THR A 125 1.48 24.01 7.71
CA THR A 125 2.48 24.84 7.05
C THR A 125 3.77 24.07 6.77
N LEU A 126 4.24 23.25 7.73
CA LEU A 126 5.42 22.42 7.52
C LEU A 126 5.20 21.32 6.45
N LEU A 127 4.00 20.74 6.39
CA LEU A 127 3.63 19.72 5.40
C LEU A 127 3.53 20.29 3.97
N GLU A 128 3.29 21.59 3.82
CA GLU A 128 3.33 22.28 2.52
C GLU A 128 4.76 22.41 1.96
N LEU A 129 5.78 22.35 2.82
CA LEU A 129 7.17 22.40 2.37
C LEU A 129 7.54 21.15 1.59
N LYS A 130 8.17 21.33 0.42
CA LYS A 130 8.57 20.21 -0.45
C LYS A 130 9.51 19.25 0.26
N GLY A 131 9.18 17.96 0.18
CA GLY A 131 9.99 16.87 0.75
C GLY A 131 9.69 16.56 2.23
N THR A 132 8.75 17.27 2.85
CA THR A 132 8.35 17.02 4.23
C THR A 132 7.35 15.86 4.30
N SER A 133 7.59 14.91 5.21
CA SER A 133 6.64 13.84 5.52
C SER A 133 5.99 14.08 6.89
N THR A 134 4.87 13.41 7.15
CA THR A 134 4.21 13.42 8.48
C THR A 134 5.16 13.00 9.60
N ASP A 135 5.98 11.97 9.37
CA ASP A 135 6.98 11.50 10.34
C ASP A 135 8.03 12.58 10.65
N THR A 136 8.49 13.32 9.62
CA THR A 136 9.40 14.45 9.84
C THR A 136 8.76 15.55 10.68
N VAL A 137 7.48 15.88 10.46
CA VAL A 137 6.77 16.88 11.29
C VAL A 137 6.55 16.37 12.71
N GLN A 138 6.30 15.07 12.89
CA GLN A 138 6.20 14.45 14.21
C GLN A 138 7.53 14.53 14.98
N GLN A 139 8.67 14.31 14.31
CA GLN A 139 10.00 14.50 14.89
C GLN A 139 10.26 15.97 15.28
N ILE A 140 9.80 16.93 14.46
CA ILE A 140 9.89 18.36 14.78
C ILE A 140 9.03 18.69 16.02
N ALA A 141 7.77 18.21 16.04
CA ALA A 141 6.87 18.41 17.18
C ALA A 141 7.43 17.77 18.46
N ALA A 142 7.97 16.56 18.38
CA ALA A 142 8.65 15.88 19.48
C ALA A 142 9.88 16.67 19.95
N GLY A 143 10.68 17.23 19.03
CA GLY A 143 11.79 18.12 19.36
C GLY A 143 11.36 19.38 20.13
N VAL A 144 10.26 20.02 19.71
CA VAL A 144 9.67 21.17 20.41
C VAL A 144 9.21 20.78 21.82
N VAL A 145 8.47 19.67 21.95
CA VAL A 145 8.02 19.15 23.25
C VAL A 145 9.21 18.81 24.15
N GLY A 146 10.20 18.09 23.63
CA GLY A 146 11.40 17.69 24.36
C GLY A 146 12.23 18.88 24.86
N ALA A 147 12.36 19.93 24.04
CA ALA A 147 13.02 21.16 24.46
C ALA A 147 12.20 21.94 25.50
N ALA A 148 10.86 21.94 25.38
CA ALA A 148 9.97 22.67 26.29
C ALA A 148 9.93 22.09 27.71
N ILE A 149 10.21 20.79 27.88
CA ILE A 149 10.23 20.14 29.20
C ILE A 149 11.57 20.28 29.94
N LEU A 150 12.60 20.85 29.31
CA LEU A 150 13.89 21.12 29.93
C LEU A 150 13.89 22.49 30.62
N VAL A 151 14.59 22.59 31.76
CA VAL A 151 14.75 23.87 32.48
C VAL A 151 15.61 24.85 31.67
N GLU A 152 16.71 24.36 31.09
CA GLU A 152 17.60 25.10 30.22
C GLU A 152 17.92 24.26 28.98
N PRO A 153 17.12 24.33 27.90
CA PRO A 153 17.31 23.49 26.72
C PRO A 153 18.63 23.79 25.98
N ASP A 154 19.18 24.99 26.15
CA ASP A 154 20.40 25.44 25.47
C ASP A 154 21.68 24.82 26.07
N VAL A 155 21.61 24.17 27.24
CA VAL A 155 22.77 23.62 27.94
C VAL A 155 23.27 22.36 27.23
N GLY A 156 24.54 22.40 26.80
CA GLY A 156 25.20 21.27 26.13
C GLY A 156 25.03 21.26 24.61
N VAL A 157 24.37 22.27 24.04
CA VAL A 157 24.34 22.50 22.59
C VAL A 157 25.68 23.09 22.17
N SER A 158 26.38 22.44 21.23
CA SER A 158 27.59 23.02 20.64
C SER A 158 27.24 24.24 19.81
N ASP A 159 28.09 25.28 19.86
CA ASP A 159 28.07 26.31 18.83
C ASP A 159 28.46 25.63 17.51
N ASP A 160 27.48 25.35 16.64
CA ASP A 160 27.58 24.59 15.38
C ASP A 160 28.45 25.28 14.30
N ALA A 161 29.67 25.68 14.61
CA ALA A 161 30.62 26.22 13.65
C ALA A 161 31.33 25.12 12.82
N ASP A 162 31.38 23.87 13.32
CA ASP A 162 32.11 22.74 12.73
C ASP A 162 31.22 21.48 12.48
N GLY A 163 29.89 21.58 12.63
CA GLY A 163 28.97 20.47 12.35
C GLY A 163 28.77 20.24 10.85
N ASP A 164 28.66 18.98 10.42
CA ASP A 164 28.29 18.64 9.04
C ASP A 164 26.92 19.25 8.68
N ASP A 165 26.82 19.90 7.51
CA ASP A 165 25.56 20.47 7.00
C ASP A 165 24.45 19.41 7.03
N SER A 166 23.36 19.68 7.75
CA SER A 166 22.27 18.70 7.93
C SER A 166 21.63 18.27 6.61
N ALA A 167 21.65 19.13 5.58
CA ALA A 167 21.19 18.75 4.24
C ALA A 167 22.15 17.75 3.57
N VAL A 168 23.46 17.88 3.81
CA VAL A 168 24.47 16.93 3.31
C VAL A 168 24.36 15.61 4.05
N THR A 169 24.24 15.63 5.38
CA THR A 169 24.03 14.43 6.20
C THR A 169 22.77 13.68 5.76
N GLN A 170 21.65 14.40 5.61
CA GLN A 170 20.42 13.81 5.10
C GLN A 170 20.61 13.19 3.71
N LEU A 171 21.23 13.92 2.77
CA LEU A 171 21.45 13.43 1.41
C LEU A 171 22.29 12.15 1.40
N VAL A 172 23.35 12.07 2.21
CA VAL A 172 24.20 10.89 2.30
C VAL A 172 23.42 9.69 2.84
N ASP A 173 22.59 9.89 3.87
CA ASP A 173 21.76 8.82 4.43
C ASP A 173 20.68 8.34 3.43
N ASP A 174 20.02 9.26 2.74
CA ASP A 174 19.05 8.94 1.69
C ASP A 174 19.72 8.17 0.52
N LEU A 175 20.94 8.58 0.11
CA LEU A 175 21.72 7.87 -0.90
C LEU A 175 22.14 6.47 -0.45
N ARG A 176 22.44 6.26 0.84
CA ARG A 176 22.70 4.93 1.40
C ARG A 176 21.46 4.04 1.34
N VAL A 177 20.27 4.58 1.64
CA VAL A 177 18.99 3.85 1.50
C VAL A 177 18.76 3.45 0.05
N LEU A 178 18.91 4.38 -0.90
CA LEU A 178 18.76 4.10 -2.33
C LEU A 178 19.78 3.08 -2.84
N SER A 179 21.03 3.17 -2.39
CA SER A 179 22.08 2.21 -2.72
C SER A 179 21.71 0.80 -2.27
N ARG A 180 21.27 0.62 -1.01
CA ARG A 180 20.79 -0.68 -0.50
C ARG A 180 19.65 -1.23 -1.35
N TRP A 181 18.66 -0.40 -1.68
CA TRP A 181 17.55 -0.80 -2.53
C TRP A 181 17.99 -1.22 -3.94
N ARG A 182 18.90 -0.48 -4.58
CA ARG A 182 19.46 -0.82 -5.91
C ARG A 182 20.23 -2.13 -5.90
N MET A 183 21.01 -2.38 -4.84
CA MET A 183 21.72 -3.64 -4.65
C MET A 183 20.74 -4.81 -4.57
N LEU A 184 19.70 -4.69 -3.72
CA LEU A 184 18.66 -5.72 -3.58
C LEU A 184 17.97 -6.01 -4.92
N ARG A 185 17.65 -4.97 -5.70
CA ARG A 185 17.02 -5.13 -7.02
C ARG A 185 17.95 -5.66 -8.11
N GLY A 186 19.20 -6.00 -7.80
CA GLY A 186 20.18 -6.48 -8.78
C GLY A 186 20.52 -5.44 -9.84
N ALA A 187 20.42 -4.14 -9.51
CA ALA A 187 20.68 -3.04 -10.42
C ALA A 187 21.72 -2.06 -9.85
N PRO A 188 22.91 -2.53 -9.43
CA PRO A 188 23.87 -1.70 -8.72
C PRO A 188 24.49 -0.60 -9.58
N ASP A 189 24.57 -0.81 -10.89
CA ASP A 189 25.19 0.13 -11.83
C ASP A 189 24.22 1.24 -12.30
N ARG A 190 22.94 1.17 -11.90
CA ARG A 190 21.99 2.24 -12.21
C ARG A 190 22.29 3.47 -11.35
N PRO A 191 22.21 4.68 -11.94
CA PRO A 191 22.29 5.92 -11.18
C PRO A 191 21.34 5.96 -9.98
N LEU A 192 21.83 6.53 -8.88
CA LEU A 192 21.04 6.76 -7.67
C LEU A 192 20.13 7.99 -7.81
N ILE A 193 20.65 9.05 -8.44
CA ILE A 193 19.97 10.34 -8.58
C ILE A 193 20.15 10.92 -9.99
N GLU A 194 19.15 11.65 -10.45
CA GLU A 194 19.21 12.44 -11.66
C GLU A 194 19.42 13.91 -11.29
N ALA A 195 20.55 14.48 -11.70
CA ALA A 195 20.86 15.89 -11.51
C ALA A 195 20.62 16.66 -12.82
N HIS A 196 20.01 17.84 -12.70
CA HIS A 196 19.66 18.70 -13.82
C HIS A 196 20.33 20.06 -13.66
N VAL A 197 20.66 20.69 -14.78
CA VAL A 197 21.31 22.00 -14.82
C VAL A 197 20.87 22.76 -16.08
N GLU A 198 20.86 24.08 -16.04
CA GLU A 198 20.50 24.91 -17.18
C GLU A 198 21.53 24.79 -18.33
N ASP A 199 21.04 24.80 -19.58
CA ASP A 199 21.85 24.58 -20.80
C ASP A 199 23.02 25.57 -20.97
N ASN A 200 22.95 26.75 -20.35
CA ASN A 200 23.97 27.80 -20.46
C ASN A 200 24.94 27.85 -19.26
N SER A 201 25.02 26.76 -18.48
CA SER A 201 25.87 26.72 -17.29
C SER A 201 27.36 26.55 -17.63
N PRO A 202 28.28 27.00 -16.77
CA PRO A 202 29.71 26.76 -16.97
C PRO A 202 30.06 25.26 -17.05
N GLU A 203 31.12 24.92 -17.77
CA GLU A 203 31.60 23.54 -17.96
C GLU A 203 31.81 22.82 -16.63
N ASP A 204 32.44 23.48 -15.65
CA ASP A 204 32.67 22.93 -14.30
C ASP A 204 31.37 22.48 -13.61
N VAL A 205 30.26 23.18 -13.86
CA VAL A 205 28.93 22.85 -13.31
C VAL A 205 28.33 21.64 -14.04
N HIS A 206 28.44 21.59 -15.37
CA HIS A 206 28.04 20.42 -16.14
C HIS A 206 28.84 19.17 -15.76
N GLU A 207 30.14 19.29 -15.52
CA GLU A 207 30.96 18.18 -15.02
C GLU A 207 30.52 17.74 -13.61
N ALA A 208 30.23 18.67 -12.71
CA ALA A 208 29.73 18.34 -11.39
C ALA A 208 28.41 17.56 -11.45
N VAL A 209 27.47 18.01 -12.28
CA VAL A 209 26.18 17.34 -12.53
C VAL A 209 26.40 15.94 -13.13
N SER A 210 27.33 15.80 -14.07
CA SER A 210 27.68 14.51 -14.66
C SER A 210 28.28 13.55 -13.61
N ARG A 211 29.17 14.03 -12.74
CA ARG A 211 29.74 13.22 -11.63
C ARG A 211 28.66 12.80 -10.63
N ILE A 212 27.76 13.71 -10.26
CA ILE A 212 26.64 13.42 -9.34
C ILE A 212 25.69 12.39 -9.97
N GLY A 213 25.34 12.55 -11.24
CA GLY A 213 24.48 11.61 -11.97
C GLY A 213 25.12 10.25 -12.28
N ALA A 214 26.44 10.13 -12.15
CA ALA A 214 27.16 8.86 -12.31
C ALA A 214 27.21 8.03 -11.00
N LEU A 215 26.86 8.62 -9.85
CA LEU A 215 26.83 7.92 -8.57
C LEU A 215 25.86 6.74 -8.64
N ASN A 216 26.36 5.55 -8.35
CA ASN A 216 25.64 4.30 -8.37
C ASN A 216 25.85 3.55 -7.04
N ALA A 217 25.19 2.40 -6.86
CA ALA A 217 25.21 1.69 -5.58
C ALA A 217 26.61 1.18 -5.20
N ASN A 218 27.48 0.94 -6.19
CA ASN A 218 28.83 0.44 -5.95
C ASN A 218 29.76 1.48 -5.30
N ASP A 219 29.43 2.77 -5.40
CA ASP A 219 30.23 3.86 -4.83
C ASP A 219 30.07 3.95 -3.30
N PHE A 220 29.03 3.33 -2.73
CA PHE A 220 28.69 3.36 -1.30
C PHE A 220 29.08 2.08 -0.55
N ARG A 221 30.03 1.30 -1.08
CA ARG A 221 30.54 0.06 -0.47
C ARG A 221 31.40 0.36 0.77
N GLY A 222 30.76 0.51 1.93
CA GLY A 222 31.48 0.77 3.19
C GLY A 222 30.75 0.40 4.48
N VAL A 223 29.46 0.08 4.43
CA VAL A 223 28.72 -0.49 5.57
C VAL A 223 28.78 -2.01 5.42
N ALA A 224 29.18 -2.73 6.47
CA ALA A 224 29.11 -4.20 6.48
C ALA A 224 27.71 -4.59 6.00
N ARG A 225 27.64 -5.42 4.96
CA ARG A 225 26.36 -5.91 4.46
C ARG A 225 25.75 -6.72 5.59
N GLU A 226 24.76 -6.16 6.27
CA GLU A 226 23.88 -6.95 7.13
C GLU A 226 23.33 -8.08 6.26
N ASN A 227 23.66 -9.31 6.65
CA ASN A 227 23.25 -10.49 5.94
C ASN A 227 21.86 -10.87 6.47
N PRO A 228 20.82 -10.97 5.62
CA PRO A 228 19.49 -11.35 6.08
C PRO A 228 19.47 -12.74 6.71
N VAL A 229 20.38 -13.66 6.34
CA VAL A 229 20.50 -14.96 7.02
C VAL A 229 20.94 -14.75 8.47
N ASP A 230 22.01 -13.98 8.69
CA ASP A 230 22.54 -13.71 10.03
C ASP A 230 21.54 -12.92 10.88
N GLU A 231 20.79 -11.98 10.28
CA GLU A 231 19.73 -11.24 10.96
C GLU A 231 18.63 -12.17 11.48
N ILE A 232 18.12 -13.06 10.62
CA ILE A 232 17.12 -14.04 11.04
C ILE A 232 17.69 -15.01 12.06
N ASP A 233 18.94 -15.47 11.90
CA ASP A 233 19.58 -16.39 12.85
C ASP A 233 19.71 -15.76 14.24
N ASN A 234 20.17 -14.50 14.31
CA ASN A 234 20.27 -13.74 15.56
C ASN A 234 18.91 -13.52 16.23
N LEU A 235 17.84 -13.30 15.44
CA LEU A 235 16.48 -13.18 15.99
C LEU A 235 16.01 -14.49 16.61
N VAL A 236 16.34 -15.62 16.00
CA VAL A 236 15.99 -16.96 16.52
C VAL A 236 16.76 -17.27 17.81
N GLU A 237 18.03 -16.87 17.91
CA GLU A 237 18.85 -17.06 19.11
C GLU A 237 18.32 -16.32 20.35
N GLN A 238 17.49 -15.27 20.17
CA GLN A 238 16.90 -14.49 21.26
C GLN A 238 15.60 -15.06 21.81
N LEU A 239 15.05 -16.11 21.17
CA LEU A 239 13.78 -16.71 21.57
C LEU A 239 13.88 -17.54 22.84
N ASP A 240 12.80 -17.56 23.61
CA ASP A 240 12.68 -18.47 24.76
C ASP A 240 12.41 -19.92 24.32
N GLU A 241 12.51 -20.87 25.26
CA GLU A 241 12.33 -22.30 24.98
C GLU A 241 10.93 -22.62 24.39
N ARG A 242 9.89 -21.88 24.80
CA ARG A 242 8.52 -22.10 24.31
C ARG A 242 8.36 -21.53 22.90
N GLU A 243 8.89 -20.35 22.66
CA GLU A 243 8.93 -19.69 21.35
C GLU A 243 9.71 -20.52 20.34
N GLU A 244 10.86 -21.09 20.73
CA GLU A 244 11.64 -21.99 19.88
C GLU A 244 10.85 -23.24 19.47
N ILE A 245 10.11 -23.85 20.42
CA ILE A 245 9.23 -24.99 20.13
C ILE A 245 8.14 -24.59 19.14
N VAL A 246 7.50 -23.43 19.35
CA VAL A 246 6.47 -22.92 18.44
C VAL A 246 7.05 -22.67 17.05
N LEU A 247 8.19 -22.00 16.95
CA LEU A 247 8.84 -21.69 15.69
C LEU A 247 9.15 -22.96 14.90
N ARG A 248 9.84 -23.93 15.52
CA ARG A 248 10.30 -25.15 14.83
C ARG A 248 9.18 -26.14 14.55
N ARG A 249 8.22 -26.31 15.47
CA ARG A 249 7.18 -27.36 15.35
C ARG A 249 5.91 -26.88 14.67
N HIS A 250 5.62 -25.59 14.72
CA HIS A 250 4.39 -25.02 14.15
C HIS A 250 4.66 -24.14 12.93
N LEU A 251 5.52 -23.11 13.04
CA LEU A 251 5.68 -22.13 11.95
C LEU A 251 6.52 -22.69 10.79
N MET A 252 7.69 -23.27 11.08
CA MET A 252 8.65 -23.76 10.07
C MET A 252 8.42 -25.20 9.62
N ALA A 253 7.57 -25.95 10.31
CA ALA A 253 7.32 -27.36 10.00
C ALA A 253 6.41 -27.53 8.77
N ASP A 254 6.71 -28.53 7.95
CA ASP A 254 5.86 -29.00 6.86
C ASP A 254 5.58 -30.52 7.00
N PRO A 255 4.35 -30.95 7.37
CA PRO A 255 3.21 -30.13 7.74
C PRO A 255 3.32 -29.56 9.17
N PRO A 256 2.66 -28.42 9.47
CA PRO A 256 2.69 -27.79 10.78
C PRO A 256 1.94 -28.61 11.84
N VAL A 257 2.50 -28.71 13.06
CA VAL A 257 1.83 -29.36 14.20
C VAL A 257 0.59 -28.54 14.59
N SER A 258 -0.56 -29.17 14.79
CA SER A 258 -1.79 -28.43 15.14
C SER A 258 -1.70 -27.73 16.49
N ILE A 259 -2.46 -26.63 16.70
CA ILE A 259 -2.52 -25.90 17.99
C ILE A 259 -2.85 -26.83 19.17
N GLY A 260 -3.67 -27.87 18.96
CA GLY A 260 -4.01 -28.84 20.01
C GLY A 260 -2.85 -29.76 20.40
N GLN A 261 -2.01 -30.13 19.45
CA GLN A 261 -0.79 -30.88 19.73
C GLN A 261 0.27 -29.95 20.36
N LEU A 262 0.38 -28.72 19.85
CA LEU A 262 1.30 -27.71 20.37
C LEU A 262 1.00 -27.36 21.84
N SER A 263 -0.28 -27.23 22.21
CA SER A 263 -0.67 -27.01 23.60
C SER A 263 -0.23 -28.15 24.54
N SER A 264 -0.20 -29.38 24.02
CA SER A 264 0.29 -30.55 24.76
C SER A 264 1.81 -30.53 24.93
N LEU A 265 2.56 -30.11 23.90
CA LEU A 265 4.02 -29.96 23.95
C LEU A 265 4.45 -28.83 24.88
N LEU A 266 3.74 -27.71 24.86
CA LEU A 266 4.04 -26.53 25.67
C LEU A 266 3.50 -26.63 27.12
N HIS A 267 2.73 -27.66 27.44
CA HIS A 267 2.02 -27.82 28.71
C HIS A 267 1.12 -26.62 29.08
N VAL A 268 0.42 -26.06 28.09
CA VAL A 268 -0.51 -24.92 28.26
C VAL A 268 -1.89 -25.22 27.66
N SER A 269 -2.87 -24.33 27.88
CA SER A 269 -4.18 -24.43 27.25
C SER A 269 -4.09 -24.15 25.73
N LYS A 270 -5.05 -24.64 24.94
CA LYS A 270 -5.12 -24.34 23.49
C LYS A 270 -5.19 -22.84 23.19
N SER A 271 -5.93 -22.09 24.01
CA SER A 271 -6.02 -20.63 23.88
C SER A 271 -4.65 -19.99 24.09
N ARG A 272 -3.94 -20.34 25.16
CA ARG A 272 -2.61 -19.79 25.43
C ARG A 272 -1.58 -20.20 24.38
N ALA A 273 -1.62 -21.43 23.88
CA ALA A 273 -0.76 -21.85 22.76
C ALA A 273 -1.01 -21.01 21.51
N GLY A 274 -2.27 -20.71 21.19
CA GLY A 274 -2.62 -19.80 20.09
C GLY A 274 -2.12 -18.37 20.32
N THR A 275 -2.21 -17.86 21.56
CA THR A 275 -1.65 -16.54 21.91
C THR A 275 -0.14 -16.48 21.72
N ILE A 276 0.61 -17.49 22.17
CA ILE A 276 2.08 -17.53 21.99
C ILE A 276 2.44 -17.55 20.51
N VAL A 277 1.70 -18.30 19.68
CA VAL A 277 1.91 -18.32 18.22
C VAL A 277 1.72 -16.94 17.62
N ALA A 278 0.65 -16.23 18.01
CA ALA A 278 0.37 -14.88 17.52
C ALA A 278 1.44 -13.87 17.99
N GLU A 279 1.77 -13.86 19.29
CA GLU A 279 2.78 -12.98 19.89
C GLU A 279 4.15 -13.16 19.21
N LEU A 280 4.59 -14.41 19.02
CA LEU A 280 5.86 -14.71 18.33
C LEU A 280 5.84 -14.24 16.87
N LYS A 281 4.73 -14.44 16.16
CA LYS A 281 4.62 -14.02 14.76
C LYS A 281 4.65 -12.50 14.61
N ASP A 282 3.96 -11.79 15.49
CA ASP A 282 3.98 -10.33 15.55
C ASP A 282 5.38 -9.80 15.85
N GLN A 283 6.09 -10.43 16.79
CA GLN A 283 7.49 -10.09 17.12
C GLN A 283 8.43 -10.29 15.92
N LEU A 284 8.38 -11.44 15.25
CA LEU A 284 9.23 -11.74 14.08
C LEU A 284 8.93 -10.77 12.92
N THR A 285 7.64 -10.49 12.70
CA THR A 285 7.20 -9.53 11.69
C THR A 285 7.69 -8.12 11.99
N ALA A 286 7.61 -7.68 13.25
CA ALA A 286 8.03 -6.36 13.69
C ALA A 286 9.57 -6.18 13.62
N ALA A 287 10.32 -7.27 13.77
CA ALA A 287 11.77 -7.25 13.57
C ALA A 287 12.16 -7.11 12.08
N CYS A 288 11.34 -7.60 11.15
CA CYS A 288 11.60 -7.58 9.71
C CYS A 288 11.01 -6.34 9.01
N VAL A 289 11.23 -5.14 9.53
CA VAL A 289 10.71 -3.89 8.96
C VAL A 289 11.62 -3.31 7.86
N PHE A 290 11.04 -2.49 6.97
CA PHE A 290 11.81 -1.79 5.94
C PHE A 290 12.89 -0.91 6.58
N GLY A 291 14.15 -1.25 6.32
CA GLY A 291 15.31 -0.64 6.96
C GLY A 291 16.34 -1.67 7.41
N THR A 292 15.89 -2.87 7.80
CA THR A 292 16.75 -4.02 8.10
C THR A 292 17.10 -4.80 6.82
N ALA A 293 18.06 -5.74 6.90
CA ALA A 293 18.43 -6.55 5.74
C ALA A 293 17.31 -7.52 5.35
N ALA A 294 16.68 -8.19 6.31
CA ALA A 294 15.55 -9.09 6.07
C ALA A 294 14.34 -8.32 5.54
N GLY A 295 13.95 -7.20 6.19
CA GLY A 295 12.82 -6.39 5.75
C GLY A 295 13.04 -5.74 4.37
N GLY A 296 14.27 -5.31 4.07
CA GLY A 296 14.65 -4.84 2.74
C GLY A 296 14.54 -5.93 1.68
N LEU A 297 14.99 -7.15 1.99
CA LEU A 297 14.89 -8.31 1.10
C LEU A 297 13.42 -8.69 0.84
N ILE A 298 12.57 -8.78 1.87
CA ILE A 298 11.13 -9.03 1.74
C ILE A 298 10.49 -8.01 0.79
N ALA A 299 10.76 -6.72 0.99
CA ALA A 299 10.26 -5.66 0.11
C ALA A 299 10.75 -5.83 -1.34
N GLY A 300 12.00 -6.26 -1.52
CA GLY A 300 12.58 -6.58 -2.82
C GLY A 300 11.86 -7.73 -3.54
N ILE A 301 11.64 -8.85 -2.83
CA ILE A 301 10.95 -10.05 -3.32
C ILE A 301 9.53 -9.72 -3.76
N ARG A 302 8.74 -9.07 -2.90
CA ARG A 302 7.34 -8.74 -3.20
C ARG A 302 7.20 -7.88 -4.45
N ALA A 303 8.13 -6.95 -4.63
CA ALA A 303 8.16 -6.11 -5.81
C ALA A 303 8.69 -6.83 -7.07
N GLU A 304 9.18 -8.08 -6.98
CA GLU A 304 9.41 -8.98 -8.11
C GLU A 304 8.23 -9.95 -8.32
N ILE A 305 7.45 -10.27 -7.28
CA ILE A 305 6.29 -11.16 -7.37
C ILE A 305 5.18 -10.58 -8.26
N ASP A 306 4.89 -9.28 -8.27
CA ASP A 306 3.71 -8.65 -8.92
C ASP A 306 3.18 -9.28 -10.26
N PRO A 307 2.04 -10.01 -10.28
CA PRO A 307 1.26 -10.53 -9.15
C PRO A 307 1.64 -11.97 -8.73
N ALA A 308 2.35 -12.71 -9.58
CA ALA A 308 3.00 -13.98 -9.24
C ALA A 308 4.40 -14.07 -9.87
N ALA A 309 5.32 -14.80 -9.22
CA ALA A 309 6.62 -15.12 -9.77
C ALA A 309 6.97 -16.61 -9.55
N PRO A 310 7.60 -17.27 -10.53
CA PRO A 310 8.21 -18.58 -10.33
C PRO A 310 9.29 -18.52 -9.25
N LEU A 311 9.32 -19.51 -8.36
CA LEU A 311 10.29 -19.55 -7.26
C LEU A 311 11.73 -19.65 -7.80
N ASP A 312 11.96 -20.45 -8.84
CA ASP A 312 13.28 -20.55 -9.50
C ASP A 312 13.76 -19.20 -10.05
N ALA A 313 12.88 -18.44 -10.70
CA ALA A 313 13.19 -17.09 -11.16
C ALA A 313 13.53 -16.13 -10.01
N LEU A 314 12.86 -16.29 -8.85
CA LEU A 314 13.21 -15.53 -7.64
C LEU A 314 14.55 -15.97 -7.04
N LEU A 315 14.86 -17.26 -6.99
CA LEU A 315 16.13 -17.78 -6.48
C LEU A 315 17.30 -17.35 -7.38
N ASP A 316 17.11 -17.33 -8.70
CA ASP A 316 18.11 -16.81 -9.65
C ASP A 316 18.35 -15.31 -9.44
N ARG A 317 17.30 -14.55 -9.12
CA ARG A 317 17.38 -13.11 -8.86
C ARG A 317 18.01 -12.80 -7.50
N PHE A 318 17.65 -13.57 -6.47
CA PHE A 318 18.08 -13.39 -5.09
C PHE A 318 18.70 -14.70 -4.55
N PRO A 319 19.96 -15.02 -4.90
CA PRO A 319 20.58 -16.30 -4.51
C PRO A 319 20.61 -16.57 -3.01
N VAL A 320 20.67 -15.50 -2.19
CA VAL A 320 20.62 -15.58 -0.72
C VAL A 320 19.36 -16.29 -0.20
N LEU A 321 18.28 -16.30 -0.97
CA LEU A 321 17.05 -17.03 -0.63
C LEU A 321 17.25 -18.54 -0.53
N ALA A 322 18.20 -19.10 -1.28
CA ALA A 322 18.52 -20.52 -1.25
C ALA A 322 19.45 -20.91 -0.09
N GLU A 323 20.06 -19.93 0.59
CA GLU A 323 20.97 -20.18 1.71
C GLU A 323 20.19 -20.72 2.92
N GLN A 324 20.82 -21.62 3.69
CA GLN A 324 20.22 -22.22 4.88
C GLN A 324 20.38 -21.28 6.08
N VAL A 325 19.31 -21.12 6.86
CA VAL A 325 19.37 -20.47 8.17
C VAL A 325 19.80 -21.50 9.21
N PRO A 326 21.00 -21.40 9.81
CA PRO A 326 21.57 -22.44 10.66
C PRO A 326 20.67 -22.87 11.83
N SER A 327 20.06 -21.90 12.53
CA SER A 327 19.21 -22.20 13.69
C SER A 327 17.85 -22.81 13.33
N LEU A 328 17.42 -22.72 12.06
CA LEU A 328 16.12 -23.24 11.61
C LEU A 328 16.24 -24.51 10.77
N ASP A 329 17.39 -24.77 10.16
CA ASP A 329 17.62 -25.88 9.20
C ASP A 329 16.61 -25.84 8.02
N VAL A 330 16.27 -24.61 7.59
CA VAL A 330 15.43 -24.34 6.42
C VAL A 330 16.06 -23.26 5.55
N PRO A 331 15.77 -23.25 4.23
CA PRO A 331 16.22 -22.17 3.37
C PRO A 331 15.57 -20.84 3.76
N LEU A 332 16.29 -19.73 3.55
CA LEU A 332 15.84 -18.39 3.92
C LEU A 332 14.48 -18.05 3.29
N TRP A 333 14.21 -18.44 2.04
CA TRP A 333 12.90 -18.17 1.43
C TRP A 333 11.73 -18.77 2.22
N LEU A 334 11.91 -19.97 2.79
CA LEU A 334 10.86 -20.64 3.59
C LEU A 334 10.72 -19.96 4.95
N ALA A 335 11.83 -19.55 5.56
CA ALA A 335 11.76 -18.76 6.79
C ALA A 335 10.97 -17.46 6.57
N LEU A 336 11.27 -16.73 5.49
CA LEU A 336 10.58 -15.47 5.16
C LEU A 336 9.10 -15.69 4.81
N ASP A 337 8.77 -16.74 4.04
CA ASP A 337 7.38 -17.15 3.72
C ASP A 337 6.54 -17.39 4.98
N ARG A 338 7.15 -17.96 6.03
CA ARG A 338 6.44 -18.27 7.29
C ARG A 338 6.40 -17.13 8.29
N ILE A 339 7.36 -16.21 8.20
CA ILE A 339 7.37 -14.98 9.01
C ILE A 339 6.41 -13.95 8.42
N ASP A 340 6.34 -13.85 7.09
CA ASP A 340 5.65 -12.78 6.41
C ASP A 340 4.29 -13.22 5.81
N ASP A 341 3.19 -12.68 6.32
CA ASP A 341 1.81 -13.00 5.86
C ASP A 341 1.43 -12.45 4.48
N TYR A 342 2.42 -12.07 3.68
CA TYR A 342 2.25 -11.18 2.52
C TYR A 342 2.85 -11.68 1.24
N PHE A 343 3.55 -12.79 1.32
CA PHE A 343 3.71 -13.64 0.18
C PHE A 343 3.61 -15.07 0.66
N GLU A 344 3.11 -15.93 -0.21
CA GLU A 344 3.12 -17.37 0.03
C GLU A 344 3.80 -18.07 -1.14
N VAL A 345 4.56 -19.12 -0.83
CA VAL A 345 5.18 -20.00 -1.81
C VAL A 345 4.41 -21.32 -1.88
N ILE A 346 3.71 -21.56 -2.99
CA ILE A 346 2.88 -22.75 -3.19
C ILE A 346 3.20 -23.40 -4.53
N ASP A 347 3.58 -24.68 -4.52
CA ASP A 347 3.88 -25.49 -5.71
C ASP A 347 4.91 -24.81 -6.66
N GLY A 348 5.94 -24.18 -6.10
CA GLY A 348 6.99 -23.49 -6.87
C GLY A 348 6.59 -22.11 -7.38
N TRP A 349 5.46 -21.55 -6.94
CA TRP A 349 5.04 -20.17 -7.23
C TRP A 349 5.05 -19.33 -5.97
N ALA A 350 5.72 -18.19 -6.02
CA ALA A 350 5.55 -17.14 -5.04
C ALA A 350 4.44 -16.19 -5.50
N VAL A 351 3.48 -15.91 -4.62
CA VAL A 351 2.33 -15.04 -4.89
C VAL A 351 2.19 -14.04 -3.74
N ALA A 352 1.69 -12.84 -4.04
CA ALA A 352 1.54 -11.77 -3.06
C ALA A 352 0.21 -11.02 -3.26
N PRO A 353 -0.64 -10.87 -2.22
CA PRO A 353 -0.48 -11.44 -0.88
C PRO A 353 -0.74 -12.95 -0.81
N ASP A 354 -1.70 -13.44 -1.59
CA ASP A 354 -2.18 -14.81 -1.59
C ASP A 354 -2.61 -15.24 -3.00
N LEU A 355 -2.75 -16.54 -3.20
CA LEU A 355 -3.08 -17.13 -4.50
C LEU A 355 -4.41 -16.63 -5.08
N ALA A 356 -5.43 -16.41 -4.26
CA ALA A 356 -6.72 -15.94 -4.75
C ALA A 356 -6.62 -14.49 -5.25
N THR A 357 -5.96 -13.63 -4.47
CA THR A 357 -5.71 -12.24 -4.82
C THR A 357 -4.83 -12.12 -6.06
N SER A 358 -3.75 -12.90 -6.16
CA SER A 358 -2.86 -12.91 -7.33
C SER A 358 -3.55 -13.41 -8.61
N LYS A 359 -4.46 -14.38 -8.51
CA LYS A 359 -5.30 -14.80 -9.65
C LYS A 359 -6.22 -13.68 -10.11
N ALA A 360 -6.88 -13.00 -9.17
CA ALA A 360 -7.78 -11.89 -9.49
C ALA A 360 -7.01 -10.72 -10.14
N ALA A 361 -5.84 -10.37 -9.58
CA ALA A 361 -4.95 -9.36 -10.14
C ALA A 361 -4.49 -9.72 -11.56
N THR A 362 -4.08 -10.98 -11.79
CA THR A 362 -3.73 -11.47 -13.13
C THR A 362 -4.87 -11.26 -14.13
N ILE A 363 -6.10 -11.67 -13.77
CA ILE A 363 -7.27 -11.51 -14.64
C ILE A 363 -7.52 -10.03 -14.94
N ASP A 364 -7.45 -9.17 -13.93
CA ASP A 364 -7.70 -7.74 -14.09
C ASP A 364 -6.62 -7.07 -14.97
N THR A 365 -5.34 -7.45 -14.85
CA THR A 365 -4.28 -7.04 -15.77
C THR A 365 -4.56 -7.49 -17.21
N LEU A 366 -4.98 -8.75 -17.39
CA LEU A 366 -5.19 -9.32 -18.73
C LEU A 366 -6.40 -8.72 -19.46
N ARG A 367 -7.45 -8.31 -18.74
CA ARG A 367 -8.65 -7.68 -19.32
C ARG A 367 -8.38 -6.45 -20.18
N GLU A 368 -7.23 -5.82 -20.02
CA GLU A 368 -6.88 -4.63 -20.81
C GLU A 368 -6.45 -4.98 -22.24
N PHE A 369 -6.02 -6.23 -22.44
CA PHE A 369 -5.57 -6.74 -23.72
C PHE A 369 -6.64 -7.61 -24.41
N GLU A 370 -7.78 -7.84 -23.76
CA GLU A 370 -8.83 -8.72 -24.28
C GLU A 370 -9.56 -8.12 -25.48
N SER A 371 -9.92 -8.98 -26.42
CA SER A 371 -10.86 -8.64 -27.48
C SER A 371 -12.29 -8.52 -26.96
N VAL A 372 -13.23 -8.14 -27.84
CA VAL A 372 -14.66 -8.07 -27.48
C VAL A 372 -15.21 -9.42 -26.99
N ASN A 373 -14.61 -10.54 -27.40
CA ASN A 373 -14.99 -11.88 -26.94
C ASN A 373 -14.03 -12.46 -25.89
N GLY A 374 -13.19 -11.64 -25.26
CA GLY A 374 -12.34 -12.07 -24.16
C GLY A 374 -11.10 -12.87 -24.57
N VAL A 375 -10.61 -12.70 -25.81
CA VAL A 375 -9.47 -13.45 -26.35
C VAL A 375 -8.19 -12.63 -26.27
N ILE A 376 -7.10 -13.26 -25.81
CA ILE A 376 -5.78 -12.62 -25.69
C ILE A 376 -4.71 -13.57 -26.24
N PRO A 377 -3.85 -13.11 -27.18
CA PRO A 377 -2.69 -13.89 -27.63
C PRO A 377 -1.73 -14.24 -26.48
N LEU A 378 -1.23 -15.49 -26.42
CA LEU A 378 -0.36 -15.93 -25.32
C LEU A 378 0.97 -15.18 -25.26
N ASP A 379 1.50 -14.70 -26.39
CA ASP A 379 2.71 -13.85 -26.42
C ASP A 379 2.48 -12.50 -25.73
N ARG A 380 1.25 -11.96 -25.81
CA ARG A 380 0.83 -10.77 -25.07
C ARG A 380 0.69 -11.05 -23.59
N VAL A 381 0.11 -12.20 -23.20
CA VAL A 381 0.05 -12.65 -21.80
C VAL A 381 1.47 -12.78 -21.21
N ALA A 382 2.34 -13.49 -21.91
CA ALA A 382 3.74 -13.70 -21.51
C ALA A 382 4.49 -12.37 -21.37
N SER A 383 4.30 -11.45 -22.30
CA SER A 383 4.90 -10.11 -22.24
C SER A 383 4.36 -9.27 -21.08
N ALA A 384 3.05 -9.32 -20.82
CA ALA A 384 2.40 -8.56 -19.76
C ALA A 384 2.84 -9.03 -18.36
N LEU A 385 2.95 -10.34 -18.17
CA LEU A 385 3.36 -10.95 -16.89
C LEU A 385 4.88 -11.12 -16.78
N ASN A 386 5.62 -10.91 -17.88
CA ASN A 386 7.05 -11.16 -17.98
C ASN A 386 7.44 -12.60 -17.62
N PHE A 387 6.69 -13.54 -18.18
CA PHE A 387 6.95 -14.98 -18.08
C PHE A 387 7.49 -15.53 -19.40
N ASP A 388 8.23 -16.63 -19.32
CA ASP A 388 8.47 -17.45 -20.51
C ASP A 388 7.20 -18.26 -20.88
N ALA A 389 7.26 -19.00 -21.99
CA ALA A 389 6.13 -19.77 -22.48
C ALA A 389 5.66 -20.86 -21.48
N ALA A 390 6.58 -21.56 -20.83
CA ALA A 390 6.25 -22.65 -19.92
C ALA A 390 5.59 -22.14 -18.63
N HIS A 391 6.14 -21.05 -18.07
CA HIS A 391 5.57 -20.36 -16.93
C HIS A 391 4.21 -19.74 -17.26
N THR A 392 4.04 -19.20 -18.46
CA THR A 392 2.75 -18.66 -18.92
C THR A 392 1.67 -19.74 -18.93
N GLU A 393 1.92 -20.89 -19.57
CA GLU A 393 0.95 -21.99 -19.61
C GLU A 393 0.61 -22.53 -18.22
N SER A 394 1.64 -22.75 -17.39
CA SER A 394 1.48 -23.23 -16.02
C SER A 394 0.65 -22.26 -15.16
N TRP A 395 0.93 -20.95 -15.24
CA TRP A 395 0.18 -19.94 -14.50
C TRP A 395 -1.28 -19.82 -14.99
N MET A 396 -1.52 -19.84 -16.30
CA MET A 396 -2.88 -19.80 -16.85
C MET A 396 -3.72 -20.99 -16.39
N ALA A 397 -3.14 -22.20 -16.40
CA ALA A 397 -3.80 -23.38 -15.85
C ALA A 397 -4.13 -23.21 -14.35
N ARG A 398 -3.21 -22.60 -13.58
CA ARG A 398 -3.42 -22.34 -12.15
C ARG A 398 -4.50 -21.29 -11.90
N CYS A 399 -4.58 -20.25 -12.75
CA CYS A 399 -5.67 -19.27 -12.77
C CYS A 399 -7.01 -19.84 -13.28
N ALA A 400 -7.05 -21.10 -13.73
CA ALA A 400 -8.19 -21.71 -14.39
C ALA A 400 -8.66 -20.93 -15.64
N ILE A 401 -7.72 -20.32 -16.37
CA ILE A 401 -7.96 -19.62 -17.63
C ILE A 401 -7.71 -20.62 -18.77
N PRO A 402 -8.75 -20.99 -19.54
CA PRO A 402 -8.59 -21.92 -20.65
C PRO A 402 -7.69 -21.36 -21.75
N LEU A 403 -6.92 -22.25 -22.37
CA LEU A 403 -6.08 -21.94 -23.52
C LEU A 403 -6.65 -22.60 -24.76
N ALA A 404 -6.72 -21.87 -25.87
CA ALA A 404 -7.19 -22.35 -27.15
C ALA A 404 -6.35 -21.75 -28.28
N ALA A 405 -5.80 -22.59 -29.16
CA ALA A 405 -5.05 -22.16 -30.34
C ALA A 405 -3.99 -21.06 -30.07
N GLY A 406 -3.23 -21.16 -28.98
CA GLY A 406 -2.20 -20.17 -28.62
C GLY A 406 -2.74 -18.88 -28.00
N HIS A 407 -3.99 -18.87 -27.53
CA HIS A 407 -4.64 -17.73 -26.89
C HIS A 407 -5.21 -18.12 -25.51
N ALA A 408 -5.25 -17.16 -24.59
CA ALA A 408 -5.97 -17.25 -23.33
C ALA A 408 -7.40 -16.72 -23.48
N LEU A 409 -8.36 -17.40 -22.84
CA LEU A 409 -9.79 -17.07 -22.93
C LEU A 409 -10.32 -16.59 -21.57
N LEU A 410 -10.50 -15.28 -21.40
CA LEU A 410 -11.05 -14.71 -20.17
C LEU A 410 -12.57 -14.88 -20.06
N MET A 411 -13.27 -14.95 -21.20
CA MET A 411 -14.70 -15.22 -21.27
C MET A 411 -14.96 -16.70 -21.57
N ALA A 412 -14.97 -17.53 -20.52
CA ALA A 412 -15.20 -18.98 -20.66
C ALA A 412 -16.25 -19.53 -19.67
N ALA A 413 -17.06 -18.66 -19.06
CA ALA A 413 -18.04 -19.04 -18.04
C ALA A 413 -19.21 -19.89 -18.61
N THR A 414 -19.54 -19.69 -19.89
CA THR A 414 -20.56 -20.49 -20.58
C THR A 414 -19.96 -21.24 -21.77
N LEU A 415 -20.62 -22.34 -22.16
CA LEU A 415 -20.20 -23.09 -23.36
C LEU A 415 -20.26 -22.23 -24.63
N GLY A 416 -21.18 -21.26 -24.69
CA GLY A 416 -21.26 -20.30 -25.80
C GLY A 416 -20.05 -19.38 -25.83
N ASP A 417 -19.72 -18.74 -24.69
CA ASP A 417 -18.55 -17.85 -24.60
C ASP A 417 -17.25 -18.57 -24.93
N HIS A 418 -17.05 -19.76 -24.38
CA HIS A 418 -15.86 -20.57 -24.63
C HIS A 418 -15.75 -20.94 -26.13
N ALA A 419 -16.87 -21.32 -26.77
CA ALA A 419 -16.90 -21.66 -28.19
C ALA A 419 -16.65 -20.45 -29.10
N VAL A 420 -17.24 -19.29 -28.79
CA VAL A 420 -17.01 -18.04 -29.54
C VAL A 420 -15.55 -17.59 -29.43
N GLY A 421 -14.99 -17.61 -28.22
CA GLY A 421 -13.59 -17.25 -27.99
C GLY A 421 -12.62 -18.18 -28.72
N ALA A 422 -12.91 -19.49 -28.76
CA ALA A 422 -12.11 -20.44 -29.50
C ALA A 422 -12.19 -20.27 -31.03
N ILE A 423 -13.37 -19.94 -31.58
CA ILE A 423 -13.49 -19.60 -33.02
C ILE A 423 -12.66 -18.36 -33.35
N GLU A 424 -12.69 -17.33 -32.49
CA GLU A 424 -11.85 -16.14 -32.66
C GLU A 424 -10.35 -16.48 -32.58
N ALA A 425 -9.94 -17.28 -31.59
CA ALA A 425 -8.54 -17.69 -31.40
C ALA A 425 -7.98 -18.48 -32.60
N VAL A 426 -8.82 -19.30 -33.24
CA VAL A 426 -8.45 -20.01 -34.47
C VAL A 426 -8.37 -19.05 -35.67
N GLY A 427 -9.19 -18.00 -35.71
CA GLY A 427 -9.11 -16.91 -36.68
C GLY A 427 -9.66 -17.23 -38.07
N HIS A 428 -10.30 -18.38 -38.25
CA HIS A 428 -10.97 -18.79 -39.49
C HIS A 428 -12.18 -19.67 -39.20
N ALA A 429 -12.98 -20.00 -40.22
CA ALA A 429 -14.14 -20.87 -40.06
C ALA A 429 -13.72 -22.28 -39.57
N VAL A 430 -14.43 -22.85 -38.59
CA VAL A 430 -14.06 -24.08 -37.87
C VAL A 430 -15.21 -25.08 -37.86
N SER A 431 -14.92 -26.38 -37.98
CA SER A 431 -15.94 -27.43 -37.81
C SER A 431 -16.30 -27.62 -36.32
N VAL A 432 -17.44 -28.23 -36.03
CA VAL A 432 -17.83 -28.52 -34.63
C VAL A 432 -16.85 -29.51 -33.99
N GLU A 433 -16.32 -30.43 -34.79
CA GLU A 433 -15.37 -31.46 -34.41
C GLU A 433 -14.02 -30.84 -34.03
N ASP A 434 -13.46 -29.98 -34.88
CA ASP A 434 -12.22 -29.27 -34.57
C ASP A 434 -12.40 -28.35 -33.35
N LEU A 435 -13.58 -27.73 -33.21
CA LEU A 435 -13.88 -26.87 -32.07
C LEU A 435 -13.95 -27.66 -30.75
N ILE A 436 -14.50 -28.88 -30.77
CA ILE A 436 -14.51 -29.79 -29.61
C ILE A 436 -13.07 -30.10 -29.17
N ASP A 437 -12.20 -30.37 -30.13
CA ASP A 437 -10.78 -30.67 -29.88
C ASP A 437 -10.04 -29.44 -29.33
N VAL A 438 -10.26 -28.27 -29.93
CA VAL A 438 -9.63 -27.01 -29.52
C VAL A 438 -10.00 -26.60 -28.08
N ILE A 439 -11.25 -26.76 -27.67
CA ILE A 439 -11.72 -26.38 -26.32
C ILE A 439 -11.67 -27.53 -25.30
N GLY A 440 -11.30 -28.74 -25.73
CA GLY A 440 -11.31 -29.94 -24.89
C GLY A 440 -12.70 -30.32 -24.36
N PHE A 441 -13.78 -30.09 -25.12
CA PHE A 441 -15.15 -30.32 -24.64
C PHE A 441 -15.52 -31.80 -24.59
N ALA A 442 -15.55 -32.39 -23.39
CA ALA A 442 -15.92 -33.79 -23.19
C ALA A 442 -17.45 -34.07 -23.23
N GLY A 443 -18.28 -33.08 -23.60
CA GLY A 443 -19.74 -33.22 -23.62
C GLY A 443 -20.33 -33.69 -24.95
N ALA A 444 -21.64 -33.94 -24.96
CA ALA A 444 -22.32 -34.33 -26.20
C ALA A 444 -22.27 -33.20 -27.25
N ARG A 445 -21.78 -33.52 -28.45
CA ARG A 445 -21.72 -32.64 -29.64
C ARG A 445 -22.95 -31.74 -29.81
N MET A 446 -24.15 -32.29 -29.67
CA MET A 446 -25.41 -31.55 -29.84
C MET A 446 -25.58 -30.39 -28.86
N LYS A 447 -24.96 -30.43 -27.68
CA LYS A 447 -24.98 -29.32 -26.72
C LYS A 447 -24.19 -28.13 -27.24
N LEU A 448 -23.01 -28.37 -27.83
CA LEU A 448 -22.17 -27.31 -28.42
C LEU A 448 -22.88 -26.68 -29.62
N VAL A 449 -23.42 -27.49 -30.54
CA VAL A 449 -24.20 -27.00 -31.68
C VAL A 449 -25.38 -26.14 -31.22
N ARG A 450 -26.09 -26.57 -30.17
CA ARG A 450 -27.20 -25.80 -29.60
C ARG A 450 -26.73 -24.49 -28.99
N ALA A 451 -25.59 -24.47 -28.31
CA ALA A 451 -25.03 -23.24 -27.74
C ALA A 451 -24.67 -22.23 -28.85
N LEU A 452 -23.95 -22.68 -29.88
CA LEU A 452 -23.56 -21.88 -31.04
C LEU A 452 -24.79 -21.30 -31.78
N ARG A 453 -25.83 -22.11 -32.03
CA ARG A 453 -27.07 -21.64 -32.67
C ARG A 453 -27.84 -20.58 -31.90
N ASN A 454 -27.67 -20.52 -30.58
CA ASN A 454 -28.32 -19.55 -29.72
C ASN A 454 -27.46 -18.30 -29.47
N ASP A 455 -26.23 -18.26 -30.00
CA ASP A 455 -25.28 -17.16 -29.81
C ASP A 455 -25.22 -16.29 -31.07
N GLY A 456 -25.59 -15.01 -30.95
CA GLY A 456 -25.65 -14.10 -32.09
C GLY A 456 -24.29 -13.66 -32.64
N ARG A 457 -23.18 -13.97 -31.94
CA ARG A 457 -21.82 -13.59 -32.34
C ARG A 457 -21.23 -14.50 -33.41
N VAL A 458 -21.84 -15.65 -33.67
CA VAL A 458 -21.35 -16.67 -34.60
C VAL A 458 -22.42 -17.07 -35.60
N SER A 459 -21.99 -17.57 -36.76
CA SER A 459 -22.87 -18.07 -37.81
C SER A 459 -22.29 -19.32 -38.48
N GLU A 460 -23.17 -20.19 -38.97
CA GLU A 460 -22.85 -21.41 -39.71
C GLU A 460 -22.87 -21.10 -41.21
N ASP A 461 -21.80 -21.41 -41.95
CA ASP A 461 -21.73 -21.26 -43.40
C ASP A 461 -22.40 -22.44 -44.13
N ASP A 462 -22.53 -22.35 -45.46
CA ASP A 462 -23.17 -23.39 -46.29
C ASP A 462 -22.43 -24.75 -46.24
N ARG A 463 -21.21 -24.79 -45.73
CA ARG A 463 -20.38 -26.00 -45.57
C ARG A 463 -20.49 -26.58 -44.16
N GLY A 464 -21.29 -25.99 -43.28
CA GLY A 464 -21.44 -26.39 -41.87
C GLY A 464 -20.27 -25.96 -40.99
N LEU A 465 -19.45 -24.99 -41.43
CA LEU A 465 -18.37 -24.42 -40.66
C LEU A 465 -18.85 -23.17 -39.92
N TRP A 466 -18.40 -23.00 -38.68
CA TRP A 466 -18.76 -21.88 -37.82
C TRP A 466 -17.72 -20.78 -37.91
N ASN A 467 -18.16 -19.53 -38.04
CA ASN A 467 -17.30 -18.36 -38.04
C ASN A 467 -17.91 -17.23 -37.20
N LEU A 468 -17.09 -16.26 -36.79
CA LEU A 468 -17.58 -15.02 -36.21
C LEU A 468 -18.45 -14.27 -37.22
N THR A 469 -19.55 -13.70 -36.74
CA THR A 469 -20.38 -12.81 -37.55
C THR A 469 -19.59 -11.51 -37.79
N SER A 470 -19.23 -11.24 -39.03
CA SER A 470 -18.53 -10.01 -39.41
C SER A 470 -19.40 -8.78 -39.10
N ALA A 471 -18.84 -7.83 -38.36
CA ALA A 471 -19.49 -6.56 -38.03
C ALA A 471 -19.53 -5.61 -39.24
N ASP A 472 -20.27 -5.97 -40.29
CA ASP A 472 -20.50 -5.06 -41.43
C ASP A 472 -21.82 -4.32 -41.27
N GLY A 473 -21.72 -3.11 -40.73
CA GLY A 473 -22.83 -2.16 -40.61
C GLY A 473 -22.46 -0.89 -39.85
N SER A 474 -21.57 -0.07 -40.42
CA SER A 474 -21.24 1.29 -39.95
C SER A 474 -20.97 1.43 -38.44
N GLY A 475 -19.87 0.86 -37.98
CA GLY A 475 -19.25 1.23 -36.71
C GLY A 475 -17.76 1.32 -36.95
N SER A 476 -17.20 2.53 -36.88
CA SER A 476 -15.77 2.72 -36.68
C SER A 476 -15.30 1.80 -35.55
N ALA A 477 -14.08 1.26 -35.63
CA ALA A 477 -13.42 0.66 -34.48
C ALA A 477 -13.71 1.55 -33.24
N PRO A 478 -14.16 0.97 -32.11
CA PRO A 478 -14.54 1.75 -30.94
C PRO A 478 -13.44 2.75 -30.65
N SER A 479 -13.81 4.02 -30.57
CA SER A 479 -12.83 5.07 -30.36
C SER A 479 -12.10 4.83 -29.04
N GLU A 480 -10.93 5.45 -28.86
CA GLU A 480 -10.21 5.41 -27.58
C GLU A 480 -11.09 5.88 -26.40
N ALA A 481 -12.12 6.69 -26.69
CA ALA A 481 -13.17 7.11 -25.75
C ALA A 481 -14.23 6.02 -25.47
N ASP A 482 -14.56 5.14 -26.43
CA ASP A 482 -15.47 4.01 -26.21
C ASP A 482 -14.83 2.89 -25.38
N ARG A 483 -13.50 2.72 -25.50
CA ARG A 483 -12.73 1.82 -24.62
C ARG A 483 -12.62 2.37 -23.18
N GLN A 484 -12.74 3.68 -23.00
CA GLN A 484 -12.72 4.36 -21.69
C GLN A 484 -14.01 4.15 -20.87
N MET A 485 -15.07 3.59 -21.44
CA MET A 485 -16.40 3.51 -20.82
C MET A 485 -16.85 2.08 -20.51
N ARG A 486 -15.90 1.17 -20.24
CA ARG A 486 -16.22 -0.04 -19.47
C ARG A 486 -16.09 0.31 -17.98
N PRO A 487 -17.13 0.06 -17.17
CA PRO A 487 -17.03 0.34 -15.74
C PRO A 487 -15.93 -0.53 -15.13
N VAL A 488 -14.97 0.13 -14.48
CA VAL A 488 -13.82 -0.49 -13.85
C VAL A 488 -14.23 -0.92 -12.44
N LYS A 489 -13.83 -2.12 -12.01
CA LYS A 489 -14.16 -2.63 -10.67
C LYS A 489 -13.78 -1.60 -9.60
N ARG A 490 -14.72 -1.31 -8.69
CA ARG A 490 -14.52 -0.43 -7.52
C ARG A 490 -14.06 1.01 -7.83
N LEU A 491 -14.09 1.45 -9.11
CA LEU A 491 -13.75 2.81 -9.50
C LEU A 491 -15.02 3.55 -9.92
N TYR A 492 -15.25 4.70 -9.28
CA TYR A 492 -16.46 5.48 -9.45
C TYR A 492 -16.15 6.92 -9.78
N ARG A 493 -17.06 7.54 -10.53
CA ARG A 493 -17.07 8.99 -10.74
C ARG A 493 -18.15 9.58 -9.83
N VAL A 494 -17.74 10.38 -8.85
CA VAL A 494 -18.64 11.11 -7.95
C VAL A 494 -18.33 12.59 -8.07
N ASP A 495 -19.31 13.38 -8.51
CA ASP A 495 -19.18 14.81 -8.78
C ASP A 495 -17.97 15.16 -9.67
N ASP A 496 -16.94 15.84 -9.14
CA ASP A 496 -15.70 16.18 -9.82
C ASP A 496 -14.51 15.27 -9.44
N ALA A 497 -14.69 14.34 -8.49
CA ALA A 497 -13.69 13.36 -8.08
C ALA A 497 -13.83 11.97 -8.74
N TRP A 498 -12.68 11.33 -8.97
CA TRP A 498 -12.59 9.88 -9.10
C TRP A 498 -12.42 9.25 -7.73
N CYS A 499 -13.17 8.18 -7.44
CA CYS A 499 -13.15 7.46 -6.17
C CYS A 499 -12.84 5.98 -6.44
N PHE A 500 -11.65 5.52 -6.03
CA PHE A 500 -11.27 4.11 -6.14
C PHE A 500 -11.30 3.44 -4.76
N ARG A 501 -12.17 2.44 -4.58
CA ARG A 501 -12.32 1.72 -3.30
C ARG A 501 -11.24 0.64 -3.16
N ILE A 502 -10.46 0.72 -2.10
CA ILE A 502 -9.51 -0.32 -1.69
C ILE A 502 -9.86 -0.82 -0.30
N THR A 503 -9.49 -2.06 -0.03
CA THR A 503 -9.54 -2.64 1.32
C THR A 503 -8.14 -2.51 1.92
N VAL A 504 -8.06 -2.00 3.15
CA VAL A 504 -6.79 -1.76 3.84
C VAL A 504 -6.12 -3.08 4.18
N THR A 505 -4.89 -3.24 3.70
CA THR A 505 -4.01 -4.36 4.05
C THR A 505 -2.93 -3.85 5.01
N PRO A 506 -2.40 -4.70 5.91
CA PRO A 506 -1.17 -4.39 6.64
C PRO A 506 -0.01 -3.87 5.78
N ASP A 507 0.10 -4.19 4.48
CA ASP A 507 1.12 -3.60 3.59
C ASP A 507 0.95 -2.10 3.41
N HIS A 508 -0.30 -1.66 3.27
CA HIS A 508 -0.59 -0.23 3.27
C HIS A 508 -0.21 0.40 4.62
N LEU A 509 -0.41 -0.32 5.73
CA LEU A 509 -0.07 0.15 7.08
C LEU A 509 1.43 0.10 7.40
N ARG A 510 2.21 -0.81 6.78
CA ARG A 510 3.68 -0.86 6.88
C ARG A 510 4.34 0.19 6.00
N GLY A 511 3.66 0.61 4.94
CA GLY A 511 4.09 1.70 4.09
C GLY A 511 4.55 1.28 2.70
N SER A 512 4.14 0.10 2.24
CA SER A 512 4.29 -0.30 0.85
C SER A 512 3.60 0.69 -0.10
N GLY A 513 4.17 0.86 -1.28
CA GLY A 513 3.47 1.49 -2.40
C GLY A 513 2.26 0.66 -2.83
N LEU A 514 1.31 1.30 -3.48
CA LEU A 514 0.09 0.66 -3.98
C LEU A 514 0.23 0.38 -5.48
N ILE A 515 -0.06 -0.83 -5.92
CA ILE A 515 -0.15 -1.13 -7.34
C ILE A 515 -1.57 -0.83 -7.80
N LEU A 516 -1.71 0.04 -8.79
CA LEU A 516 -3.01 0.43 -9.33
C LEU A 516 -3.32 -0.39 -10.59
N PRO A 517 -4.60 -0.76 -10.81
CA PRO A 517 -5.04 -1.14 -12.14
C PRO A 517 -4.75 0.00 -13.13
N ILE A 518 -4.33 -0.31 -14.36
CA ILE A 518 -3.97 0.72 -15.34
C ILE A 518 -5.19 1.59 -15.67
N ALA A 519 -6.41 1.03 -15.69
CA ALA A 519 -7.62 1.81 -15.86
C ALA A 519 -7.82 2.86 -14.75
N VAL A 520 -7.48 2.54 -13.49
CA VAL A 520 -7.49 3.50 -12.37
C VAL A 520 -6.38 4.54 -12.54
N ALA A 521 -5.17 4.13 -12.91
CA ALA A 521 -4.07 5.07 -13.16
C ALA A 521 -4.38 6.06 -14.29
N ASN A 522 -5.01 5.57 -15.37
CA ASN A 522 -5.50 6.40 -16.47
C ASN A 522 -6.61 7.37 -16.03
N ALA A 523 -7.56 6.92 -15.20
CA ALA A 523 -8.59 7.77 -14.61
C ALA A 523 -7.98 8.85 -13.71
N PHE A 524 -6.93 8.50 -12.96
CA PHE A 524 -6.08 9.42 -12.21
C PHE A 524 -5.08 10.16 -13.11
N GLY A 525 -5.26 10.17 -14.44
CA GLY A 525 -4.50 10.97 -15.39
C GLY A 525 -3.01 10.63 -15.53
N CYS A 526 -2.56 9.46 -15.07
CA CYS A 526 -1.20 8.98 -15.29
C CYS A 526 -1.16 8.03 -16.48
N ARG A 527 -0.20 8.23 -17.38
CA ARG A 527 0.06 7.40 -18.56
C ARG A 527 1.40 6.67 -18.43
N GLN A 528 1.59 5.61 -19.21
CA GLN A 528 2.86 4.88 -19.22
C GLN A 528 4.03 5.82 -19.58
N GLY A 529 5.12 5.71 -18.84
CA GLY A 529 6.31 6.56 -18.95
C GLY A 529 6.20 7.89 -18.19
N THR A 530 5.09 8.16 -17.49
CA THR A 530 4.88 9.44 -16.80
C THR A 530 4.90 9.30 -15.27
N ILE A 531 5.09 10.44 -14.61
CA ILE A 531 4.93 10.63 -13.16
C ILE A 531 3.93 11.77 -12.98
N ARG A 532 2.92 11.57 -12.13
CA ARG A 532 1.96 12.60 -11.73
C ARG A 532 2.07 12.85 -10.24
N GLU A 533 2.21 14.11 -9.86
CA GLU A 533 2.19 14.56 -8.47
C GLU A 533 0.83 15.19 -8.14
N PHE A 534 0.34 14.93 -6.93
CA PHE A 534 -0.90 15.47 -6.41
C PHE A 534 -0.62 16.21 -5.11
N ALA A 535 -1.19 17.40 -4.96
CA ALA A 535 -1.31 18.03 -3.65
C ALA A 535 -2.25 17.20 -2.77
N SER A 536 -1.95 17.11 -1.47
CA SER A 536 -2.81 16.45 -0.49
C SER A 536 -2.65 17.09 0.89
N PRO A 537 -3.60 16.89 1.82
CA PRO A 537 -3.51 17.39 3.20
C PRO A 537 -2.30 16.87 3.99
N LEU A 538 -1.70 15.74 3.58
CA LEU A 538 -0.57 15.11 4.25
C LEU A 538 0.70 15.14 3.40
N GLY A 539 0.88 16.20 2.61
CA GLY A 539 2.04 16.39 1.73
C GLY A 539 1.90 15.69 0.37
N THR A 540 2.82 15.97 -0.56
CA THR A 540 2.71 15.52 -1.96
C THR A 540 2.54 14.01 -2.09
N GLN A 541 1.57 13.59 -2.89
CA GLN A 541 1.35 12.20 -3.25
C GLN A 541 1.75 11.97 -4.71
N VAL A 542 2.44 10.87 -4.99
CA VAL A 542 3.01 10.60 -6.32
C VAL A 542 2.41 9.32 -6.91
N LEU A 543 1.97 9.38 -8.15
CA LEU A 543 1.65 8.24 -9.00
C LEU A 543 2.71 8.13 -10.09
N ARG A 544 3.38 6.99 -10.16
CA ARG A 544 4.45 6.71 -11.11
C ARG A 544 4.06 5.54 -11.98
N TRP A 545 4.20 5.69 -13.30
CA TRP A 545 4.06 4.57 -14.23
C TRP A 545 5.29 4.46 -15.13
N THR A 546 6.44 4.22 -14.51
CA THR A 546 7.72 4.00 -15.22
C THR A 546 8.11 2.52 -15.31
N GLY A 547 7.42 1.65 -14.55
CA GLY A 547 7.65 0.20 -14.52
C GLY A 547 6.58 -0.59 -15.27
N LYS A 548 6.46 -1.89 -14.92
CA LYS A 548 5.46 -2.81 -15.49
C LYS A 548 4.02 -2.34 -15.18
N SER A 549 3.79 -2.04 -13.90
CA SER A 549 2.49 -1.62 -13.37
C SER A 549 2.54 -0.17 -12.88
N PRO A 550 1.44 0.59 -12.93
CA PRO A 550 1.40 1.91 -12.30
C PRO A 550 1.42 1.76 -10.79
N THR A 551 2.31 2.49 -10.14
CA THR A 551 2.52 2.44 -8.69
C THR A 551 2.18 3.80 -8.09
N PHE A 552 1.24 3.79 -7.16
CA PHE A 552 0.97 4.90 -6.28
C PHE A 552 1.92 4.85 -5.08
N GLY A 553 2.45 5.99 -4.66
CA GLY A 553 3.25 6.08 -3.44
C GLY A 553 2.47 5.60 -2.21
N THR A 554 3.17 5.30 -1.13
CA THR A 554 2.57 4.82 0.11
C THR A 554 1.42 5.72 0.60
N VAL A 555 0.30 5.09 0.97
CA VAL A 555 -0.86 5.77 1.57
C VAL A 555 -0.91 5.63 3.10
N ARG A 556 0.10 5.00 3.71
CA ARG A 556 0.20 4.75 5.16
C ARG A 556 -0.16 5.95 6.00
N ARG A 557 0.36 7.13 5.63
CA ARG A 557 0.16 8.36 6.40
C ARG A 557 -1.30 8.78 6.50
N PHE A 558 -2.09 8.53 5.45
CA PHE A 558 -3.54 8.82 5.49
C PHE A 558 -4.31 7.75 6.25
N LEU A 559 -3.91 6.48 6.12
CA LEU A 559 -4.55 5.39 6.86
C LEU A 559 -4.31 5.52 8.36
N ALA A 560 -3.10 5.91 8.77
CA ALA A 560 -2.78 6.20 10.16
C ALA A 560 -3.57 7.40 10.70
N ASP A 561 -3.80 8.43 9.87
CA ASP A 561 -4.62 9.58 10.24
C ASP A 561 -6.09 9.20 10.49
N LEU A 562 -6.63 8.34 9.62
CA LEU A 562 -7.99 7.82 9.72
C LEU A 562 -8.16 6.71 10.78
N ASP A 563 -7.10 6.30 11.46
CA ASP A 563 -7.08 5.16 12.39
C ASP A 563 -7.51 3.83 11.76
N CYS A 564 -7.27 3.68 10.46
CA CYS A 564 -7.72 2.52 9.70
C CYS A 564 -7.03 1.24 10.20
N GLN A 565 -7.85 0.20 10.31
CA GLN A 565 -7.41 -1.15 10.60
C GLN A 565 -7.42 -2.00 9.33
N VAL A 566 -6.76 -3.15 9.43
CA VAL A 566 -6.81 -4.19 8.40
C VAL A 566 -8.25 -4.59 8.11
N GLY A 567 -8.65 -4.60 6.84
CA GLY A 567 -10.00 -4.93 6.41
C GLY A 567 -10.96 -3.74 6.32
N ASP A 568 -10.56 -2.55 6.78
CA ASP A 568 -11.36 -1.35 6.53
C ASP A 568 -11.37 -1.00 5.04
N ASP A 569 -12.52 -0.58 4.52
CA ASP A 569 -12.61 -0.04 3.16
C ASP A 569 -12.40 1.48 3.18
N VAL A 570 -11.58 1.97 2.26
CA VAL A 570 -11.30 3.39 2.04
C VAL A 570 -11.36 3.73 0.55
N PHE A 571 -11.56 5.00 0.24
CA PHE A 571 -11.47 5.54 -1.11
C PHE A 571 -10.19 6.33 -1.30
N LEU A 572 -9.45 5.98 -2.34
CA LEU A 572 -8.45 6.87 -2.93
C LEU A 572 -9.19 7.84 -3.85
N THR A 573 -9.07 9.13 -3.57
CA THR A 573 -9.83 10.15 -4.28
C THR A 573 -8.92 11.15 -4.97
N VAL A 574 -9.22 11.43 -6.23
CA VAL A 574 -8.51 12.43 -7.04
C VAL A 574 -9.54 13.37 -7.64
N SER A 575 -9.45 14.65 -7.28
CA SER A 575 -10.19 15.75 -7.90
C SER A 575 -9.22 16.75 -8.49
N ASP A 576 -9.61 17.37 -9.61
CA ASP A 576 -8.86 18.47 -10.21
C ASP A 576 -8.89 19.76 -9.35
N THR A 577 -9.84 19.86 -8.40
CA THR A 577 -9.98 21.04 -7.52
C THR A 577 -9.31 20.84 -6.16
N THR A 578 -9.53 19.70 -5.50
CA THR A 578 -9.03 19.44 -4.14
C THR A 578 -7.77 18.59 -4.10
N GLY A 579 -7.31 18.06 -5.24
CA GLY A 579 -6.13 17.21 -5.31
C GLY A 579 -6.43 15.76 -4.89
N PHE A 580 -5.46 15.15 -4.22
CA PHE A 580 -5.54 13.78 -3.73
C PHE A 580 -5.94 13.73 -2.25
N ASP A 581 -6.78 12.76 -1.89
CA ASP A 581 -7.09 12.45 -0.50
C ASP A 581 -7.51 10.98 -0.32
N VAL A 582 -7.37 10.45 0.89
CA VAL A 582 -7.92 9.14 1.27
C VAL A 582 -9.07 9.36 2.24
N ARG A 583 -10.23 8.77 1.93
CA ARG A 583 -11.44 8.93 2.73
C ARG A 583 -11.97 7.58 3.20
N ALA A 584 -12.35 7.47 4.47
CA ALA A 584 -13.05 6.29 4.97
C ALA A 584 -14.41 6.14 4.29
N VAL A 585 -14.87 4.89 4.10
CA VAL A 585 -16.25 4.64 3.69
C VAL A 585 -17.19 5.15 4.78
N VAL A 586 -18.11 6.03 4.41
CA VAL A 586 -19.12 6.55 5.34
C VAL A 586 -20.05 5.41 5.76
N LYS A 587 -20.26 5.24 7.06
CA LYS A 587 -21.28 4.34 7.58
C LYS A 587 -22.59 5.13 7.75
N PRO A 588 -23.57 5.01 6.84
CA PRO A 588 -24.83 5.72 7.00
C PRO A 588 -25.51 5.28 8.32
N PRO A 589 -26.19 6.18 9.04
CA PRO A 589 -26.87 5.91 10.29
C PRO A 589 -28.12 5.03 10.11
N THR A 590 -28.56 4.87 8.86
CA THR A 590 -29.67 3.99 8.48
C THR A 590 -29.14 2.83 7.64
N ASP A 591 -29.68 1.63 7.87
CA ASP A 591 -29.42 0.46 7.03
C ASP A 591 -30.23 0.51 5.70
N GLU A 592 -30.63 1.70 5.24
CA GLU A 592 -31.38 1.85 4.00
C GLU A 592 -30.50 1.44 2.81
N PRO A 593 -30.85 0.40 2.03
CA PRO A 593 -29.94 -0.16 1.03
C PRO A 593 -29.44 0.85 0.00
N ILE A 594 -30.27 1.78 -0.47
CA ILE A 594 -29.85 2.79 -1.46
C ILE A 594 -28.78 3.72 -0.88
N ARG A 595 -28.84 4.05 0.42
CA ARG A 595 -27.84 4.89 1.11
C ARG A 595 -26.55 4.13 1.36
N VAL A 596 -26.66 2.86 1.75
CA VAL A 596 -25.49 1.97 1.89
C VAL A 596 -24.79 1.81 0.54
N ALA A 597 -25.53 1.59 -0.55
CA ALA A 597 -24.98 1.51 -1.89
C ALA A 597 -24.30 2.83 -2.31
N ALA A 598 -24.90 3.98 -2.01
CA ALA A 598 -24.30 5.28 -2.29
C ALA A 598 -22.99 5.51 -1.51
N ALA A 599 -22.93 5.09 -0.25
CA ALA A 599 -21.71 5.14 0.55
C ALA A 599 -20.61 4.23 -0.04
N LEU A 600 -20.98 3.02 -0.49
CA LEU A 600 -20.07 2.06 -1.12
C LEU A 600 -19.51 2.51 -2.47
N ILE A 601 -20.10 3.51 -3.13
CA ILE A 601 -19.52 4.13 -4.34
C ILE A 601 -18.74 5.42 -4.05
N GLY A 602 -18.62 5.80 -2.77
CA GLY A 602 -17.82 6.96 -2.34
C GLY A 602 -18.58 8.28 -2.31
N TYR A 603 -19.92 8.25 -2.31
CA TYR A 603 -20.72 9.46 -2.11
C TYR A 603 -20.59 9.94 -0.65
N PRO A 604 -20.13 11.18 -0.39
CA PRO A 604 -19.73 11.61 0.94
C PRO A 604 -20.89 11.90 1.90
N TRP A 605 -22.08 12.19 1.36
CA TRP A 605 -23.23 12.59 2.18
C TRP A 605 -24.51 11.85 1.78
N PRO A 606 -24.54 10.51 1.89
CA PRO A 606 -25.68 9.70 1.47
C PRO A 606 -26.97 10.09 2.19
N ASP A 607 -26.90 10.72 3.37
CA ASP A 607 -28.08 11.18 4.14
C ASP A 607 -28.56 12.59 3.77
N ALA A 608 -27.74 13.40 3.10
CA ALA A 608 -28.05 14.79 2.82
C ALA A 608 -29.06 14.97 1.68
N ILE A 609 -29.27 13.95 0.84
CA ILE A 609 -30.16 14.01 -0.32
C ILE A 609 -31.27 12.94 -0.31
N PRO A 610 -32.42 13.21 -0.95
CA PRO A 610 -33.52 12.25 -1.08
C PRO A 610 -33.15 10.99 -1.89
N GLY A 611 -33.76 9.86 -1.54
CA GLY A 611 -33.55 8.56 -2.20
C GLY A 611 -33.67 8.54 -3.74
N PRO A 612 -34.64 9.23 -4.36
CA PRO A 612 -34.73 9.30 -5.83
C PRO A 612 -33.54 9.98 -6.50
N GLU A 613 -32.93 10.96 -5.84
CA GLU A 613 -31.73 11.65 -6.35
C GLU A 613 -30.49 10.75 -6.23
N LEU A 614 -30.41 9.92 -5.17
CA LEU A 614 -29.35 8.91 -5.02
C LEU A 614 -29.37 7.87 -6.15
N LEU A 615 -30.53 7.56 -6.73
CA LEU A 615 -30.59 6.66 -7.90
C LEU A 615 -29.87 7.26 -9.11
N GLY A 616 -29.95 8.58 -9.30
CA GLY A 616 -29.20 9.29 -10.34
C GLY A 616 -27.69 9.25 -10.11
N VAL A 617 -27.26 9.34 -8.84
CA VAL A 617 -25.85 9.18 -8.44
C VAL A 617 -25.37 7.76 -8.75
N LEU A 618 -26.12 6.73 -8.33
CA LEU A 618 -25.80 5.32 -8.60
C LEU A 618 -25.77 5.01 -10.11
N ALA A 619 -26.69 5.58 -10.89
CA ALA A 619 -26.71 5.42 -12.34
C ALA A 619 -25.48 6.05 -12.99
N THR A 620 -25.12 7.27 -12.58
CA THR A 620 -23.94 7.99 -13.09
C THR A 620 -22.65 7.24 -12.73
N ALA A 621 -22.55 6.74 -11.49
CA ALA A 621 -21.42 5.92 -11.05
C ALA A 621 -21.30 4.61 -11.83
N ALA A 622 -22.41 4.03 -12.29
CA ALA A 622 -22.44 2.88 -13.19
C ALA A 622 -22.14 3.22 -14.66
N GLY A 623 -21.80 4.48 -14.98
CA GLY A 623 -21.58 4.94 -16.36
C GLY A 623 -22.86 5.01 -17.20
N LEU A 624 -24.02 5.12 -16.55
CA LEU A 624 -25.33 5.21 -17.19
C LEU A 624 -25.89 6.63 -17.09
N ALA A 625 -26.89 6.93 -17.92
CA ALA A 625 -27.65 8.18 -17.78
C ALA A 625 -28.35 8.24 -16.40
N PRO A 626 -28.49 9.42 -15.77
CA PRO A 626 -29.07 9.56 -14.43
C PRO A 626 -30.51 9.01 -14.28
N ASP A 627 -31.24 8.85 -15.39
CA ASP A 627 -32.60 8.31 -15.45
C ASP A 627 -32.65 6.79 -15.74
N ALA A 628 -31.50 6.10 -15.70
CA ALA A 628 -31.41 4.68 -15.98
C ALA A 628 -32.28 3.84 -15.02
N LYS A 629 -32.90 2.79 -15.57
CA LYS A 629 -33.79 1.92 -14.78
C LYS A 629 -32.99 1.07 -13.76
N PRO A 630 -33.53 0.81 -12.56
CA PRO A 630 -32.88 0.02 -11.52
C PRO A 630 -32.28 -1.32 -11.98
N ARG A 631 -33.00 -2.09 -12.81
CA ARG A 631 -32.50 -3.37 -13.34
C ARG A 631 -31.22 -3.24 -14.16
N ARG A 632 -31.03 -2.12 -14.87
CA ARG A 632 -29.84 -1.88 -15.68
C ARG A 632 -28.66 -1.48 -14.78
N ILE A 633 -28.93 -0.67 -13.76
CA ILE A 633 -27.95 -0.30 -12.71
C ILE A 633 -27.46 -1.56 -11.98
N LEU A 634 -28.39 -2.42 -11.52
CA LEU A 634 -28.05 -3.68 -10.84
C LEU A 634 -27.14 -4.56 -11.69
N ARG A 635 -27.48 -4.73 -12.99
CA ARG A 635 -26.71 -5.58 -13.91
C ARG A 635 -25.28 -5.09 -14.10
N VAL A 636 -25.05 -3.77 -14.06
CA VAL A 636 -23.70 -3.20 -14.12
C VAL A 636 -22.94 -3.51 -12.83
N PHE A 637 -23.53 -3.23 -11.66
CA PHE A 637 -22.87 -3.50 -10.38
C PHE A 637 -22.58 -4.99 -10.15
N GLN A 638 -23.45 -5.90 -10.60
CA GLN A 638 -23.19 -7.35 -10.58
C GLN A 638 -21.92 -7.76 -11.35
N ALA A 639 -21.48 -6.95 -12.32
CA ALA A 639 -20.27 -7.22 -13.07
C ALA A 639 -19.00 -6.56 -12.47
N ILE A 640 -19.14 -5.52 -11.64
CA ILE A 640 -18.02 -4.66 -11.23
C ILE A 640 -17.82 -4.52 -9.71
N ASP A 641 -18.86 -4.75 -8.90
CA ASP A 641 -18.80 -4.63 -7.44
C ASP A 641 -19.96 -5.40 -6.77
N GLU A 642 -19.66 -6.64 -6.39
CA GLU A 642 -20.60 -7.57 -5.73
C GLU A 642 -21.21 -6.99 -4.43
N PRO A 643 -20.42 -6.41 -3.49
CA PRO A 643 -20.99 -5.72 -2.32
C PRO A 643 -22.06 -4.66 -2.64
N VAL A 644 -21.86 -3.86 -3.68
CA VAL A 644 -22.88 -2.88 -4.10
C VAL A 644 -24.09 -3.60 -4.71
N ALA A 645 -23.83 -4.62 -5.54
CA ALA A 645 -24.89 -5.40 -6.17
C ALA A 645 -25.80 -6.10 -5.14
N ASP A 646 -25.23 -6.71 -4.11
CA ASP A 646 -25.96 -7.41 -3.04
C ASP A 646 -26.93 -6.48 -2.30
N VAL A 647 -26.45 -5.28 -1.96
CA VAL A 647 -27.24 -4.25 -1.30
C VAL A 647 -28.38 -3.77 -2.21
N LEU A 648 -28.09 -3.51 -3.49
CA LEU A 648 -29.11 -3.10 -4.46
C LEU A 648 -30.12 -4.22 -4.76
N GLU A 649 -29.69 -5.47 -4.78
CA GLU A 649 -30.55 -6.62 -4.95
C GLU A 649 -31.51 -6.76 -3.76
N ALA A 650 -31.02 -6.60 -2.53
CA ALA A 650 -31.86 -6.56 -1.34
C ALA A 650 -32.90 -5.42 -1.41
N ALA A 651 -32.58 -4.28 -2.01
CA ALA A 651 -33.49 -3.15 -2.20
C ALA A 651 -34.61 -3.44 -3.22
N TRP A 652 -34.24 -4.03 -4.36
CA TRP A 652 -35.11 -4.08 -5.54
C TRP A 652 -35.78 -5.44 -5.79
N VAL A 653 -35.25 -6.53 -5.21
CA VAL A 653 -35.81 -7.88 -5.39
C VAL A 653 -36.76 -8.27 -4.25
N ARG A 654 -36.68 -7.63 -3.07
CA ARG A 654 -37.57 -7.93 -1.93
C ARG A 654 -38.96 -7.26 -1.94
N THR A 655 -39.28 -6.42 -2.91
CA THR A 655 -40.60 -5.74 -3.01
C THR A 655 -41.65 -6.48 -3.86
N ALA A 656 -41.56 -7.82 -3.97
CA ALA A 656 -42.56 -8.66 -4.65
C ALA A 656 -43.40 -9.55 -3.71
N ARG A 657 -43.29 -9.41 -2.38
CA ARG A 657 -44.19 -10.06 -1.41
C ARG A 657 -44.67 -9.04 -0.38
N GLY A 658 -45.71 -8.32 -0.76
CA GLY A 658 -46.64 -7.59 0.12
C GLY A 658 -48.04 -7.82 -0.42
#